data_AF-A0A514WPP6-F1
#
_entry.id   AF-A0A514WPP6-F1
#
_cell.length_a   1.000
_cell.length_b   1.000
_cell.length_c   1.000
_cell.angle_alpha   90.00
_cell.angle_beta   90.00
_cell.angle_gamma   90.00
#
_symmetry.space_group_name_H-M   'P 1'
#
loop_
_entity.id
_entity.type
_entity.pdbx_description
1 polymer ?
#
loop_
_entity_poly.entity_id
_entity_poly.type
_entity_poly.pdbx_seq_one_letter_code
_entity_poly.pdbx_strand_id
1 'polypeptide(L)'
;MQAPMPDGKQPTGAEMRKLEARNRDIEAAYISGLRTVLRACDVKLQQIVMPDETVPWEATLAVSDNVNAMARRKALIAGAQSLFAVVRTLQDKIAVAEVIDRVRAANAHKRFSHIALKQTAGLLSALKLVSMSAELREFSHVVLLRDEGETDEEAVWRELTEINDLAEARNLAMEVFANLRPDAQDSFIRGYFEKPDAGQLKDFLETQLGEIEPEESEQGTGGQTGSRIAQMQEQLRATKAVELFDRFRQSEEPAQWQAVSHPFDQHLLVNAGPGAGKTFVLVGRIAHLIREQRIQPSQIVVLAFNRAVVFEIRRRIRELFKSLGYAAHASRVRVSTIHSFALRHLGRDGGDQSETDMKTVLPTFARRMEADEAFRRTVAGDVRCILVDEFQDVTEDIYTVLRNLHRGSEGRAGVMVIGDDDQDILRWNRPDGAFSEKYFDRFVTDFGGETLTQLLLAVNFRSAGQIVDRSQKMIAAFFAENERSRRRKTTLLTASQAAPEAVSVERVDWNGQSFEEAVAQVPAIWQQSEARGGETLAILCRSNAEVAQAHRLLEPHIPGIRVQGTANLRTATLRHHALWLEFLNRELEQRDATLTDDLKRQLVGTFRQTTKIPECSEDTPNRIDGIEALWDLCCQEREFPHISTLIRFIEGMHGDDIIRLSGNTAGSPSVTVSTIHKVKGLEFDNVVVLPSVTPFGMAGNREAPDLVGASAEEARLVYVAMTRAKRGLWYFMGDREACWARRRPVPFAGLPMQGLVLEGSPEEVGLGWAMSASAFNSDPAQCQAYIEREVRVGDRIELGGSGMGAGKGLMHRSPSGELRQIGFVARKFGTGSRDADLKVSGVIRFHPQEPGEAATASDSVNWGYAVLIAGRLR
;
A
#
# COMPACT_ATOMS: atom_id res chain seq x y z
N MET A 1 -21.39 -34.66 -34.98
CA MET A 1 -22.48 -35.64 -34.87
C MET A 1 -23.80 -34.92 -35.11
N GLN A 2 -24.45 -35.09 -36.26
CA GLN A 2 -25.85 -34.70 -36.41
C GLN A 2 -26.71 -35.91 -36.01
N ALA A 3 -27.55 -35.75 -34.99
CA ALA A 3 -28.52 -36.78 -34.63
C ALA A 3 -29.67 -36.76 -35.66
N PRO A 4 -30.08 -37.91 -36.24
CA PRO A 4 -31.25 -37.95 -37.11
C PRO A 4 -32.51 -37.80 -36.25
N MET A 5 -33.41 -36.91 -36.64
CA MET A 5 -34.73 -36.79 -36.01
C MET A 5 -35.72 -37.73 -36.70
N PRO A 6 -36.60 -38.40 -35.94
CA PRO A 6 -37.71 -39.16 -36.49
C PRO A 6 -38.78 -38.18 -36.99
N ASP A 7 -39.41 -38.52 -38.11
CA ASP A 7 -40.51 -37.82 -38.80
C ASP A 7 -40.11 -36.58 -39.61
N GLY A 8 -40.09 -36.74 -40.94
CA GLY A 8 -39.60 -35.77 -41.93
C GLY A 8 -40.43 -34.50 -42.11
N LYS A 9 -40.61 -33.72 -41.05
CA LYS A 9 -41.05 -32.31 -41.13
C LYS A 9 -39.83 -31.40 -41.10
N GLN A 10 -39.76 -30.45 -42.06
CA GLN A 10 -38.70 -29.44 -42.06
C GLN A 10 -38.81 -28.55 -40.81
N PRO A 11 -37.71 -28.33 -40.07
CA PRO A 11 -37.73 -27.53 -38.86
C PRO A 11 -38.07 -26.08 -39.18
N THR A 12 -38.97 -25.50 -38.38
CA THR A 12 -39.31 -24.07 -38.46
C THR A 12 -38.08 -23.20 -38.18
N GLY A 13 -38.07 -21.94 -38.63
CA GLY A 13 -36.94 -21.02 -38.43
C GLY A 13 -36.56 -20.77 -36.96
N ALA A 14 -37.45 -21.07 -36.01
CA ALA A 14 -37.19 -21.04 -34.58
C ALA A 14 -36.56 -22.35 -34.07
N GLU A 15 -36.95 -23.49 -34.63
CA GLU A 15 -36.36 -24.80 -34.33
C GLU A 15 -34.95 -24.94 -34.88
N MET A 16 -34.69 -24.43 -36.10
CA MET A 16 -33.34 -24.31 -36.66
C MET A 16 -32.44 -23.48 -35.75
N ARG A 17 -32.91 -22.31 -35.28
CA ARG A 17 -32.16 -21.46 -34.33
C ARG A 17 -31.91 -22.13 -32.98
N LYS A 18 -32.87 -22.90 -32.45
CA LYS A 18 -32.69 -23.69 -31.23
C LYS A 18 -31.69 -24.83 -31.44
N LEU A 19 -31.71 -25.49 -32.59
CA LEU A 19 -30.78 -26.56 -32.94
C LEU A 19 -29.35 -26.01 -33.11
N GLU A 20 -29.19 -24.86 -33.77
CA GLU A 20 -27.91 -24.15 -33.92
C GLU A 20 -27.38 -23.63 -32.58
N ALA A 21 -28.23 -23.08 -31.71
CA ALA A 21 -27.83 -22.68 -30.36
C ALA A 21 -27.38 -23.88 -29.53
N ARG A 22 -28.14 -24.99 -29.57
CA ARG A 22 -27.80 -26.23 -28.88
C ARG A 22 -26.52 -26.86 -29.42
N ASN A 23 -26.30 -26.84 -30.74
CA ASN A 23 -25.06 -27.34 -31.33
C ASN A 23 -23.86 -26.47 -30.93
N ARG A 24 -24.00 -25.14 -30.90
CA ARG A 24 -22.97 -24.22 -30.38
C ARG A 24 -22.65 -24.46 -28.91
N ASP A 25 -23.67 -24.72 -28.09
CA ASP A 25 -23.48 -25.03 -26.67
C ASP A 25 -22.78 -26.37 -26.44
N ILE A 26 -23.10 -27.38 -27.25
CA ILE A 26 -22.45 -28.70 -27.23
C ILE A 26 -20.99 -28.58 -27.69
N GLU A 27 -20.74 -27.82 -28.75
CA GLU A 27 -19.39 -27.57 -29.27
C GLU A 27 -18.53 -26.81 -28.26
N ALA A 28 -19.06 -25.76 -27.63
CA ALA A 28 -18.38 -25.03 -26.57
C ALA A 28 -18.08 -25.90 -25.34
N ALA A 29 -19.02 -26.74 -24.92
CA ALA A 29 -18.82 -27.68 -23.82
C ALA A 29 -17.77 -28.76 -24.17
N TYR A 30 -17.80 -29.27 -25.39
CA TYR A 30 -16.82 -30.25 -25.89
C TYR A 30 -15.40 -29.66 -25.94
N ILE A 31 -15.23 -28.44 -26.46
CA ILE A 31 -13.94 -27.73 -26.50
C ILE A 31 -13.43 -27.45 -25.08
N SER A 32 -14.31 -27.02 -24.17
CA SER A 32 -13.95 -26.75 -22.76
C SER A 32 -13.50 -28.03 -22.03
N GLY A 33 -14.24 -29.13 -22.23
CA GLY A 33 -13.88 -30.44 -21.71
C GLY A 33 -12.54 -30.95 -22.28
N LEU A 34 -12.34 -30.84 -23.59
CA LEU A 34 -11.10 -31.22 -24.27
C LEU A 34 -9.89 -30.43 -23.73
N ARG A 35 -10.02 -29.11 -23.56
CA ARG A 35 -8.98 -28.26 -22.95
C ARG A 35 -8.64 -28.68 -21.53
N THR A 36 -9.64 -29.05 -20.74
CA THR A 36 -9.45 -29.51 -19.35
C THR A 36 -8.71 -30.84 -19.31
N VAL A 37 -9.04 -31.80 -20.20
CA VAL A 37 -8.33 -33.07 -20.34
C VAL A 37 -6.88 -32.86 -20.79
N LEU A 38 -6.65 -32.00 -21.78
CA LEU A 38 -5.31 -31.72 -22.31
C LEU A 38 -4.42 -31.07 -21.24
N ARG A 39 -4.94 -30.10 -20.48
CA ARG A 39 -4.22 -29.49 -19.34
C ARG A 39 -3.92 -30.50 -18.23
N ALA A 40 -4.87 -31.38 -17.89
CA ALA A 40 -4.65 -32.41 -16.88
C ALA A 40 -3.61 -33.47 -17.31
N CYS A 41 -3.35 -33.58 -18.61
CA CYS A 41 -2.33 -34.45 -19.20
C CYS A 41 -1.02 -33.71 -19.54
N ASP A 42 -0.81 -32.49 -19.04
CA ASP A 42 0.34 -31.61 -19.32
C ASP A 42 0.57 -31.31 -20.82
N VAL A 43 -0.49 -31.36 -21.64
CA VAL A 43 -0.42 -30.95 -23.05
C VAL A 43 -0.57 -29.44 -23.14
N LYS A 44 0.47 -28.76 -23.63
CA LYS A 44 0.44 -27.30 -23.84
C LYS A 44 -0.28 -27.00 -25.15
N LEU A 45 -1.28 -26.13 -25.09
CA LEU A 45 -2.00 -25.64 -26.25
C LEU A 45 -1.59 -24.19 -26.53
N GLN A 46 -1.09 -23.93 -27.71
CA GLN A 46 -0.78 -22.59 -28.21
C GLN A 46 -1.66 -22.29 -29.42
N GLN A 47 -2.19 -21.08 -29.48
CA GLN A 47 -2.95 -20.62 -30.62
C GLN A 47 -1.99 -19.92 -31.58
N ILE A 48 -1.91 -20.39 -32.82
CA ILE A 48 -1.05 -19.83 -33.86
C ILE A 48 -1.95 -19.15 -34.87
N VAL A 49 -1.61 -17.93 -35.25
CA VAL A 49 -2.27 -17.22 -36.34
C VAL A 49 -1.41 -17.40 -37.59
N MET A 50 -1.96 -18.08 -38.59
CA MET A 50 -1.31 -18.29 -39.88
C MET A 50 -1.39 -17.02 -40.73
N PRO A 51 -0.52 -16.87 -41.75
CA PRO A 51 -0.51 -15.70 -42.64
C PRO A 51 -1.81 -15.48 -43.42
N ASP A 52 -2.64 -16.51 -43.56
CA ASP A 52 -3.96 -16.45 -44.19
C ASP A 52 -5.09 -16.12 -43.19
N GLU A 53 -4.73 -15.61 -42.01
CA GLU A 53 -5.62 -15.30 -40.87
C GLU A 53 -6.36 -16.51 -40.29
N THR A 54 -6.03 -17.74 -40.71
CA THR A 54 -6.54 -18.93 -40.05
C THR A 54 -5.85 -19.11 -38.70
N VAL A 55 -6.61 -19.57 -37.71
CA VAL A 55 -6.12 -19.66 -36.33
C VAL A 55 -6.10 -21.12 -35.84
N PRO A 56 -5.13 -21.95 -36.27
CA PRO A 56 -4.96 -23.30 -35.76
C PRO A 56 -4.49 -23.32 -34.30
N TRP A 57 -4.83 -24.41 -33.61
CA TRP A 57 -4.31 -24.73 -32.28
C TRP A 57 -3.15 -25.72 -32.44
N GLU A 58 -1.96 -25.33 -31.99
CA GLU A 58 -0.81 -26.22 -31.89
C GLU A 58 -0.78 -26.84 -30.49
N ALA A 59 -0.61 -28.16 -30.43
CA ALA A 59 -0.48 -28.90 -29.19
C ALA A 59 0.94 -29.44 -29.07
N THR A 60 1.70 -28.96 -28.09
CA THR A 60 3.06 -29.43 -27.82
C THR A 60 3.01 -30.49 -26.72
N LEU A 61 3.46 -31.71 -27.06
CA LEU A 61 3.66 -32.80 -26.11
C LEU A 61 5.10 -32.77 -25.59
N ALA A 62 5.29 -32.85 -24.26
CA ALA A 62 6.63 -33.05 -23.70
C ALA A 62 7.16 -34.44 -24.09
N VAL A 63 8.41 -34.51 -24.58
CA VAL A 63 8.99 -35.75 -25.18
C VAL A 63 9.50 -36.75 -24.13
N SER A 64 9.20 -36.58 -22.84
CA SER A 64 9.49 -37.59 -21.80
C SER A 64 8.20 -38.08 -21.11
N ASP A 65 8.05 -39.41 -21.07
CA ASP A 65 7.04 -40.20 -20.35
C ASP A 65 5.60 -40.22 -20.86
N ASN A 66 5.40 -40.67 -22.10
CA ASN A 66 4.09 -41.06 -22.65
C ASN A 66 3.33 -42.05 -21.73
N VAL A 67 4.06 -42.86 -20.93
CA VAL A 67 3.49 -43.76 -19.92
C VAL A 67 2.80 -43.00 -18.78
N ASN A 68 3.37 -41.88 -18.32
CA ASN A 68 2.82 -41.08 -17.22
C ASN A 68 1.59 -40.27 -17.66
N ALA A 69 1.61 -39.69 -18.86
CA ALA A 69 0.44 -39.03 -19.43
C ALA A 69 -0.72 -40.02 -19.68
N MET A 70 -0.41 -41.20 -20.23
CA MET A 70 -1.39 -42.27 -20.43
C MET A 70 -1.95 -42.79 -19.10
N ALA A 71 -1.12 -42.90 -18.05
CA ALA A 71 -1.53 -43.29 -16.70
C ALA A 71 -2.44 -42.23 -16.05
N ARG A 72 -2.10 -40.94 -16.15
CA ARG A 72 -2.93 -39.84 -15.64
C ARG A 72 -4.27 -39.74 -16.37
N ARG A 73 -4.28 -39.92 -17.70
CA ARG A 73 -5.52 -40.01 -18.50
C ARG A 73 -6.40 -41.17 -18.03
N LYS A 74 -5.82 -42.36 -17.84
CA LYS A 74 -6.55 -43.54 -17.31
C LYS A 74 -7.10 -43.26 -15.91
N ALA A 75 -6.33 -42.61 -15.04
CA ALA A 75 -6.75 -42.25 -13.68
C ALA A 75 -7.90 -41.23 -13.67
N LEU A 76 -7.86 -40.22 -14.55
CA LEU A 76 -8.91 -39.21 -14.69
C LEU A 76 -10.22 -39.84 -15.20
N ILE A 77 -10.15 -40.73 -16.19
CA ILE A 77 -11.31 -41.46 -16.72
C ILE A 77 -11.91 -42.38 -15.65
N ALA A 78 -11.08 -43.13 -14.94
CA ALA A 78 -11.53 -44.01 -13.85
C ALA A 78 -12.15 -43.20 -12.69
N GLY A 79 -11.57 -42.04 -12.37
CA GLY A 79 -12.11 -41.08 -11.40
C GLY A 79 -13.47 -40.53 -11.79
N ALA A 80 -13.63 -40.16 -13.07
CA ALA A 80 -14.90 -39.69 -13.61
C ALA A 80 -15.99 -40.77 -13.56
N GLN A 81 -15.65 -42.01 -13.90
CA GLN A 81 -16.56 -43.16 -13.79
C GLN A 81 -16.99 -43.41 -12.34
N SER A 82 -16.05 -43.33 -11.39
CA SER A 82 -16.32 -43.51 -9.96
C SER A 82 -17.22 -42.41 -9.40
N LEU A 83 -16.92 -41.15 -9.72
CA LEU A 83 -17.74 -40.00 -9.32
C LEU A 83 -19.13 -40.06 -9.96
N PHE A 84 -19.23 -40.44 -11.23
CA PHE A 84 -20.51 -40.58 -11.92
C PHE A 84 -21.35 -41.74 -11.36
N ALA A 85 -20.73 -42.86 -10.96
CA ALA A 85 -21.42 -43.98 -10.31
C ALA A 85 -21.99 -43.60 -8.93
N VAL A 86 -21.23 -42.84 -8.13
CA VAL A 86 -21.73 -42.26 -6.87
C VAL A 86 -22.88 -41.30 -7.17
N VAL A 87 -22.72 -40.35 -8.10
CA VAL A 87 -23.77 -39.37 -8.45
C VAL A 87 -25.04 -40.06 -8.99
N ARG A 88 -24.92 -41.15 -9.76
CA ARG A 88 -26.07 -41.90 -10.30
C ARG A 88 -26.88 -42.69 -9.28
N THR A 89 -26.29 -42.99 -8.11
CA THR A 89 -26.93 -43.78 -7.05
C THR A 89 -27.49 -42.91 -5.93
N LEU A 90 -27.25 -41.60 -5.99
CA LEU A 90 -27.84 -40.63 -5.06
C LEU A 90 -29.30 -40.37 -5.47
N GLN A 91 -30.23 -40.68 -4.58
CA GLN A 91 -31.63 -40.26 -4.71
C GLN A 91 -31.86 -38.88 -4.04
N ASP A 92 -31.07 -38.53 -3.01
CA ASP A 92 -31.10 -37.26 -2.24
C ASP A 92 -29.70 -36.76 -1.81
N LYS A 93 -29.65 -35.67 -1.02
CA LYS A 93 -28.44 -34.94 -0.55
C LYS A 93 -27.43 -35.84 0.19
N ILE A 94 -26.14 -35.55 0.01
CA ILE A 94 -25.03 -36.24 0.66
C ILE A 94 -23.96 -35.22 1.08
N ALA A 95 -23.40 -35.37 2.28
CA ALA A 95 -22.34 -34.49 2.75
C ALA A 95 -21.12 -34.59 1.83
N VAL A 96 -20.44 -33.47 1.55
CA VAL A 96 -19.26 -33.45 0.66
C VAL A 96 -18.17 -34.40 1.16
N ALA A 97 -17.98 -34.50 2.48
CA ALA A 97 -17.08 -35.47 3.11
C ALA A 97 -17.49 -36.92 2.78
N GLU A 98 -18.79 -37.22 2.80
CA GLU A 98 -19.32 -38.54 2.49
C GLU A 98 -19.27 -38.86 0.97
N VAL A 99 -19.43 -37.86 0.10
CA VAL A 99 -19.14 -38.00 -1.34
C VAL A 99 -17.67 -38.36 -1.55
N ILE A 100 -16.76 -37.66 -0.86
CA ILE A 100 -15.33 -37.93 -0.93
C ILE A 100 -15.04 -39.38 -0.50
N ASP A 101 -15.65 -39.84 0.60
CA ASP A 101 -15.44 -41.18 1.12
C ASP A 101 -16.06 -42.26 0.23
N ARG A 102 -17.27 -42.03 -0.32
CA ARG A 102 -17.90 -42.95 -1.29
C ARG A 102 -17.16 -43.02 -2.62
N VAL A 103 -16.64 -41.89 -3.12
CA VAL A 103 -15.81 -41.86 -4.34
C VAL A 103 -14.46 -42.53 -4.10
N ARG A 104 -13.86 -42.36 -2.91
CA ARG A 104 -12.65 -43.11 -2.50
C ARG A 104 -12.91 -44.61 -2.39
N ALA A 105 -14.07 -45.01 -1.88
CA ALA A 105 -14.47 -46.42 -1.74
C ALA A 105 -14.82 -47.07 -3.08
N ALA A 106 -15.44 -46.33 -4.01
CA ALA A 106 -15.79 -46.79 -5.35
C ALA A 106 -14.58 -46.85 -6.32
N ASN A 107 -13.51 -46.13 -6.01
CA ASN A 107 -12.28 -46.19 -6.78
C ASN A 107 -11.54 -47.52 -6.55
N ALA A 108 -11.25 -48.25 -7.62
CA ALA A 108 -10.61 -49.57 -7.62
C ALA A 108 -9.28 -49.64 -6.82
N HIS A 109 -8.61 -48.51 -6.60
CA HIS A 109 -7.34 -48.44 -5.86
C HIS A 109 -7.46 -47.93 -4.41
N LYS A 110 -8.67 -47.68 -3.90
CA LYS A 110 -8.97 -47.14 -2.54
C LYS A 110 -8.23 -45.85 -2.16
N ARG A 111 -7.63 -45.15 -3.14
CA ARG A 111 -6.89 -43.89 -2.97
C ARG A 111 -7.38 -42.92 -4.03
N PHE A 112 -8.02 -41.84 -3.60
CA PHE A 112 -8.47 -40.76 -4.48
C PHE A 112 -8.09 -39.42 -3.84
N SER A 113 -7.15 -38.71 -4.46
CA SER A 113 -6.61 -37.46 -3.92
C SER A 113 -7.59 -36.30 -4.10
N HIS A 114 -7.50 -35.30 -3.23
CA HIS A 114 -8.32 -34.09 -3.32
C HIS A 114 -8.10 -33.34 -4.66
N ILE A 115 -6.87 -33.38 -5.18
CA ILE A 115 -6.53 -32.85 -6.50
C ILE A 115 -7.24 -33.63 -7.61
N ALA A 116 -7.26 -34.97 -7.55
CA ALA A 116 -7.95 -35.80 -8.54
C ALA A 116 -9.47 -35.59 -8.52
N LEU A 117 -10.06 -35.40 -7.33
CA LEU A 117 -11.49 -35.07 -7.20
C LEU A 117 -11.80 -33.71 -7.82
N LYS A 118 -11.00 -32.68 -7.52
CA LYS A 118 -11.19 -31.33 -8.07
C LYS A 118 -11.04 -31.30 -9.59
N GLN A 119 -10.07 -32.02 -10.15
CA GLN A 119 -9.87 -32.15 -11.60
C GLN A 119 -11.02 -32.91 -12.27
N THR A 120 -11.49 -33.99 -11.66
CA THR A 120 -12.63 -34.78 -12.17
C THR A 120 -13.94 -33.99 -12.10
N ALA A 121 -14.17 -33.28 -10.99
CA ALA A 121 -15.30 -32.39 -10.78
C ALA A 121 -15.30 -31.23 -11.78
N GLY A 122 -14.13 -30.61 -11.98
CA GLY A 122 -13.94 -29.57 -13.00
C GLY A 122 -14.21 -30.08 -14.42
N LEU A 123 -13.78 -31.30 -14.75
CA LEU A 123 -14.06 -31.92 -16.04
C LEU A 123 -15.56 -32.18 -16.26
N LEU A 124 -16.26 -32.75 -15.27
CA LEU A 124 -17.71 -33.00 -15.36
C LEU A 124 -18.51 -31.68 -15.44
N SER A 125 -18.06 -30.64 -14.72
CA SER A 125 -18.65 -29.30 -14.79
C SER A 125 -18.40 -28.63 -16.14
N ALA A 126 -17.18 -28.73 -16.69
CA ALA A 126 -16.84 -28.18 -18.00
C ALA A 126 -17.62 -28.86 -19.14
N LEU A 127 -17.92 -30.16 -18.99
CA LEU A 127 -18.78 -30.93 -19.88
C LEU A 127 -20.28 -30.72 -19.62
N LYS A 128 -20.65 -29.86 -18.65
CA LYS A 128 -22.03 -29.59 -18.19
C LYS A 128 -22.81 -30.85 -17.76
N LEU A 129 -22.11 -31.92 -17.36
CA LEU A 129 -22.73 -33.16 -16.87
C LEU A 129 -23.17 -33.05 -15.40
N VAL A 130 -22.56 -32.13 -14.65
CA VAL A 130 -22.89 -31.80 -13.25
C VAL A 130 -22.75 -30.29 -13.05
N SER A 131 -23.69 -29.64 -12.37
CA SER A 131 -23.56 -28.22 -11.97
C SER A 131 -22.79 -28.12 -10.66
N MET A 132 -21.56 -27.62 -10.71
CA MET A 132 -20.73 -27.37 -9.52
C MET A 132 -20.13 -25.98 -9.61
N SER A 133 -20.22 -25.20 -8.53
CA SER A 133 -19.55 -23.90 -8.40
C SER A 133 -18.04 -24.07 -8.51
N ALA A 134 -17.40 -23.36 -9.44
CA ALA A 134 -15.96 -23.44 -9.69
C ALA A 134 -15.11 -22.79 -8.57
N GLU A 135 -15.75 -22.10 -7.62
CA GLU A 135 -15.14 -21.73 -6.35
C GLU A 135 -15.58 -22.74 -5.29
N LEU A 136 -14.75 -23.75 -5.05
CA LEU A 136 -14.70 -24.34 -3.72
C LEU A 136 -14.08 -23.28 -2.80
N ARG A 137 -14.93 -22.39 -2.26
CA ARG A 137 -14.59 -21.54 -1.11
C ARG A 137 -14.14 -22.45 0.03
N GLU A 138 -13.12 -22.04 0.79
CA GLU A 138 -12.91 -22.69 2.09
C GLU A 138 -14.13 -22.46 2.98
N PHE A 139 -14.56 -23.57 3.54
CA PHE A 139 -15.86 -23.81 4.16
C PHE A 139 -16.07 -22.92 5.38
N SER A 140 -16.84 -21.84 5.23
CA SER A 140 -17.53 -21.18 6.32
C SER A 140 -18.88 -20.68 5.82
N HIS A 141 -19.91 -21.39 6.29
CA HIS A 141 -21.34 -21.10 6.30
C HIS A 141 -21.93 -20.29 5.13
N VAL A 142 -22.40 -21.01 4.10
CA VAL A 142 -23.63 -20.63 3.40
C VAL A 142 -24.54 -21.84 3.38
N VAL A 143 -25.61 -21.75 4.17
CA VAL A 143 -26.82 -22.53 4.00
C VAL A 143 -27.53 -22.02 2.76
N LEU A 144 -27.84 -22.92 1.82
CA LEU A 144 -28.86 -22.70 0.80
C LEU A 144 -29.76 -23.94 0.79
N LEU A 145 -30.96 -23.77 1.34
CA LEU A 145 -32.07 -24.71 1.24
C LEU A 145 -33.06 -24.21 0.19
N ARG A 146 -33.36 -25.05 -0.79
CA ARG A 146 -34.67 -25.30 -1.43
C ARG A 146 -34.57 -26.67 -2.12
N ASP A 147 -35.52 -27.59 -2.09
CA ASP A 147 -36.80 -27.71 -1.39
C ASP A 147 -36.98 -29.21 -1.06
N GLU A 148 -37.95 -29.50 -0.18
CA GLU A 148 -38.49 -30.81 0.21
C GLU A 148 -37.76 -31.59 1.34
N GLY A 149 -38.51 -31.77 2.44
CA GLY A 149 -38.39 -32.93 3.34
C GLY A 149 -38.03 -32.62 4.80
N GLU A 150 -39.06 -32.58 5.65
CA GLU A 150 -39.05 -32.39 7.11
C GLU A 150 -37.93 -33.14 7.86
N THR A 151 -37.09 -32.44 8.63
CA THR A 151 -37.00 -32.59 10.11
C THR A 151 -35.95 -31.67 10.76
N ASP A 152 -36.44 -30.92 11.76
CA ASP A 152 -35.79 -30.16 12.84
C ASP A 152 -34.77 -29.05 12.51
N GLU A 153 -35.12 -28.19 11.55
CA GLU A 153 -34.43 -26.93 11.25
C GLU A 153 -34.55 -25.90 12.39
N GLU A 154 -35.58 -26.00 13.24
CA GLU A 154 -35.98 -24.92 14.14
C GLU A 154 -35.02 -24.70 15.32
N ALA A 155 -34.40 -25.75 15.85
CA ALA A 155 -33.49 -25.65 17.00
C ALA A 155 -32.15 -24.99 16.64
N VAL A 156 -31.58 -25.34 15.48
CA VAL A 156 -30.30 -24.78 14.99
C VAL A 156 -30.48 -23.32 14.57
N TRP A 157 -31.61 -22.99 13.93
CA TRP A 157 -31.95 -21.61 13.63
C TRP A 157 -32.16 -20.78 14.91
N ARG A 158 -32.78 -21.35 15.95
CA ARG A 158 -33.00 -20.68 17.24
C ARG A 158 -31.68 -20.35 17.94
N GLU A 159 -30.74 -21.30 18.01
CA GLU A 159 -29.42 -21.10 18.63
C GLU A 159 -28.56 -20.07 17.87
N LEU A 160 -28.53 -20.13 16.53
CA LEU A 160 -27.81 -19.16 15.72
C LEU A 160 -28.42 -17.75 15.79
N THR A 161 -29.75 -17.66 15.89
CA THR A 161 -30.44 -16.37 16.09
C THR A 161 -30.09 -15.79 17.46
N GLU A 162 -30.12 -16.59 18.53
CA GLU A 162 -29.77 -16.14 19.89
C GLU A 162 -28.33 -15.60 20.02
N ILE A 163 -27.36 -16.27 19.39
CA ILE A 163 -25.96 -15.81 19.38
C ILE A 163 -25.81 -14.47 18.64
N ASN A 164 -26.46 -14.34 17.48
CA ASN A 164 -26.43 -13.12 16.68
C ASN A 164 -27.15 -11.97 17.40
N ASP A 165 -28.29 -12.24 18.02
CA ASP A 165 -29.06 -11.27 18.80
C ASP A 165 -28.25 -10.74 19.99
N LEU A 166 -27.49 -11.60 20.67
CA LEU A 166 -26.65 -11.21 21.80
C LEU A 166 -25.47 -10.35 21.35
N ALA A 167 -24.82 -10.71 20.23
CA ALA A 167 -23.74 -9.91 19.67
C ALA A 167 -24.22 -8.51 19.25
N GLU A 168 -25.41 -8.43 18.65
CA GLU A 168 -26.05 -7.16 18.29
C GLU A 168 -26.37 -6.32 19.54
N ALA A 169 -26.98 -6.91 20.56
CA ALA A 169 -27.33 -6.25 21.82
C ALA A 169 -26.09 -5.70 22.56
N ARG A 170 -24.97 -6.42 22.54
CA ARG A 170 -23.71 -5.97 23.15
C ARG A 170 -23.07 -4.80 22.41
N ASN A 171 -23.09 -4.81 21.08
CA ASN A 171 -22.62 -3.68 20.29
C ASN A 171 -23.47 -2.44 20.56
N LEU A 172 -24.79 -2.59 20.65
CA LEU A 172 -25.69 -1.50 21.03
C LEU A 172 -25.39 -0.96 22.43
N ALA A 173 -25.13 -1.83 23.40
CA ALA A 173 -24.79 -1.40 24.74
C ALA A 173 -23.52 -0.52 24.78
N MET A 174 -22.52 -0.84 23.97
CA MET A 174 -21.30 -0.03 23.86
C MET A 174 -21.59 1.33 23.24
N GLU A 175 -22.51 1.41 22.28
CA GLU A 175 -22.95 2.68 21.68
C GLU A 175 -23.75 3.53 22.68
N VAL A 176 -24.68 2.94 23.42
CA VAL A 176 -25.44 3.64 24.48
C VAL A 176 -24.49 4.15 25.55
N PHE A 177 -23.60 3.30 26.04
CA PHE A 177 -22.58 3.65 27.04
C PHE A 177 -21.72 4.84 26.62
N ALA A 178 -21.25 4.86 25.37
CA ALA A 178 -20.39 5.93 24.85
C ALA A 178 -21.09 7.30 24.80
N ASN A 179 -22.42 7.35 24.86
CA ASN A 179 -23.21 8.57 24.81
C ASN A 179 -23.92 8.90 26.14
N LEU A 180 -23.76 8.08 27.17
CA LEU A 180 -24.25 8.38 28.51
C LEU A 180 -23.38 9.45 29.18
N ARG A 181 -24.03 10.30 29.99
CA ARG A 181 -23.32 11.26 30.86
C ARG A 181 -22.46 10.49 31.88
N PRO A 182 -21.29 11.00 32.29
CA PRO A 182 -20.37 10.27 33.17
C PRO A 182 -20.97 9.78 34.50
N ASP A 183 -21.94 10.50 35.04
CA ASP A 183 -22.69 10.17 36.26
C ASP A 183 -23.68 9.01 36.09
N ALA A 184 -24.10 8.70 34.86
CA ALA A 184 -25.01 7.59 34.55
C ALA A 184 -24.26 6.29 34.15
N GLN A 185 -22.99 6.39 33.74
CA GLN A 185 -22.19 5.27 33.22
C GLN A 185 -21.98 4.13 34.22
N ASP A 186 -21.77 4.44 35.51
CA ASP A 186 -21.56 3.42 36.55
C ASP A 186 -22.81 2.56 36.79
N SER A 187 -23.99 3.18 36.76
CA SER A 187 -25.27 2.48 36.89
C SER A 187 -25.56 1.61 35.67
N PHE A 188 -25.20 2.08 34.48
CA PHE A 188 -25.36 1.36 33.23
C PHE A 188 -24.47 0.11 33.16
N ILE A 189 -23.20 0.22 33.58
CA ILE A 189 -22.27 -0.92 33.59
C ILE A 189 -22.82 -2.05 34.46
N ARG A 190 -23.32 -1.72 35.67
CA ARG A 190 -23.90 -2.73 36.57
C ARG A 190 -25.12 -3.39 35.95
N GLY A 191 -26.06 -2.60 35.45
CA GLY A 191 -27.28 -3.12 34.82
C GLY A 191 -27.00 -3.95 33.56
N TYR A 192 -25.96 -3.60 32.78
CA TYR A 192 -25.53 -4.35 31.58
C TYR A 192 -25.05 -5.76 31.92
N PHE A 193 -24.18 -5.90 32.93
CA PHE A 193 -23.62 -7.21 33.31
C PHE A 193 -24.62 -8.11 34.04
N GLU A 194 -25.73 -7.57 34.53
CA GLU A 194 -26.82 -8.34 35.14
C GLU A 194 -27.74 -9.03 34.11
N LYS A 195 -27.58 -8.78 32.80
CA LYS A 195 -28.45 -9.35 31.76
C LYS A 195 -27.81 -10.59 31.09
N PRO A 196 -28.40 -11.79 31.26
CA PRO A 196 -27.80 -13.05 30.81
C PRO A 196 -28.05 -13.38 29.33
N ASP A 197 -29.07 -12.79 28.72
CA ASP A 197 -29.49 -13.09 27.35
C ASP A 197 -29.79 -11.82 26.54
N ALA A 198 -29.91 -12.00 25.21
CA ALA A 198 -30.07 -10.90 24.28
C ALA A 198 -31.38 -10.12 24.47
N GLY A 199 -32.46 -10.80 24.84
CA GLY A 199 -33.76 -10.18 25.08
C GLY A 199 -33.71 -9.27 26.30
N GLN A 200 -33.24 -9.79 27.44
CA GLN A 200 -33.09 -9.01 28.67
C GLN A 200 -32.10 -7.86 28.54
N LEU A 201 -31.05 -8.05 27.73
CA LEU A 201 -30.10 -6.97 27.43
C LEU A 201 -30.75 -5.91 26.53
N LYS A 202 -31.50 -6.29 25.50
CA LYS A 202 -32.25 -5.35 24.66
C LYS A 202 -33.29 -4.58 25.50
N ASP A 203 -34.06 -5.23 26.37
CA ASP A 203 -35.03 -4.60 27.28
C ASP A 203 -34.36 -3.62 28.26
N PHE A 204 -33.20 -4.00 28.81
CA PHE A 204 -32.41 -3.11 29.66
C PHE A 204 -31.97 -1.86 28.91
N LEU A 205 -31.41 -2.03 27.71
CA LEU A 205 -31.00 -0.92 26.86
C LEU A 205 -32.19 -0.03 26.53
N GLU A 206 -33.36 -0.60 26.24
CA GLU A 206 -34.60 0.15 26.03
C GLU A 206 -35.03 0.96 27.25
N THR A 207 -34.94 0.43 28.48
CA THR A 207 -35.21 1.23 29.70
C THR A 207 -34.20 2.35 29.94
N GLN A 208 -32.93 2.16 29.58
CA GLN A 208 -31.92 3.22 29.65
C GLN A 208 -32.13 4.30 28.58
N LEU A 209 -32.81 3.94 27.50
CA LEU A 209 -33.17 4.82 26.39
C LEU A 209 -34.55 5.49 26.56
N GLY A 210 -35.39 4.97 27.47
CA GLY A 210 -36.77 5.40 27.72
C GLY A 210 -36.95 6.67 28.59
N GLU A 211 -35.87 7.38 28.94
CA GLU A 211 -35.95 8.70 29.59
C GLU A 211 -36.04 9.88 28.60
N ILE A 212 -36.26 9.61 27.30
CA ILE A 212 -36.45 10.65 26.27
C ILE A 212 -37.90 10.55 25.74
N GLU A 213 -38.78 11.45 26.18
CA GLU A 213 -40.17 11.55 25.72
C GLU A 213 -40.27 11.79 24.20
N PRO A 214 -41.09 11.01 23.47
CA PRO A 214 -41.55 11.39 22.13
C PRO A 214 -43.00 11.94 22.18
N GLU A 215 -43.22 13.09 21.55
CA GLU A 215 -44.54 13.63 21.25
C GLU A 215 -45.39 12.66 20.41
N GLU A 216 -46.71 12.75 20.63
CA GLU A 216 -47.79 11.88 20.16
C GLU A 216 -47.80 11.60 18.65
N SER A 217 -47.97 10.33 18.28
CA SER A 217 -48.83 9.95 17.14
C SER A 217 -49.28 8.49 17.21
N GLU A 218 -50.52 8.29 16.79
CA GLU A 218 -51.43 7.21 17.14
C GLU A 218 -51.30 5.89 16.34
N GLN A 219 -51.56 4.80 17.06
CA GLN A 219 -52.35 3.59 16.71
C GLN A 219 -51.93 2.61 15.60
N GLY A 220 -51.59 1.39 16.07
CA GLY A 220 -51.93 0.08 15.47
C GLY A 220 -50.97 -0.42 14.38
N THR A 221 -50.44 -1.65 14.36
CA THR A 221 -50.77 -2.93 15.02
C THR A 221 -49.56 -3.86 14.93
N GLY A 222 -49.28 -4.59 16.03
CA GLY A 222 -48.72 -5.95 16.09
C GLY A 222 -47.48 -6.30 15.24
N GLY A 223 -46.31 -6.33 15.89
CA GLY A 223 -45.17 -7.16 15.48
C GLY A 223 -43.89 -6.40 15.14
N GLN A 224 -43.30 -5.63 16.06
CA GLN A 224 -41.99 -4.98 15.84
C GLN A 224 -41.22 -4.68 17.14
N THR A 225 -40.67 -5.70 17.81
CA THR A 225 -39.69 -5.49 18.91
C THR A 225 -38.29 -5.14 18.37
N GLY A 226 -38.00 -5.40 17.09
CA GLY A 226 -36.72 -5.06 16.44
C GLY A 226 -36.62 -3.68 15.78
N SER A 227 -37.65 -2.82 15.87
CA SER A 227 -37.76 -1.62 15.02
C SER A 227 -37.26 -0.33 15.67
N ARG A 228 -37.41 -0.15 16.98
CA ARG A 228 -37.04 1.09 17.68
C ARG A 228 -35.53 1.30 17.82
N ILE A 229 -34.80 0.23 18.12
CA ILE A 229 -33.34 0.23 18.24
C ILE A 229 -32.69 0.57 16.88
N ALA A 230 -33.14 -0.08 15.81
CA ALA A 230 -32.66 0.19 14.46
C ALA A 230 -32.97 1.63 14.02
N GLN A 231 -34.16 2.15 14.35
CA GLN A 231 -34.54 3.53 14.09
C GLN A 231 -33.64 4.53 14.83
N MET A 232 -33.29 4.26 16.09
CA MET A 232 -32.45 5.16 16.88
C MET A 232 -30.96 5.09 16.51
N GLN A 233 -30.47 3.91 16.11
CA GLN A 233 -29.15 3.78 15.48
C GLN A 233 -29.08 4.61 14.19
N GLU A 234 -30.10 4.51 13.34
CA GLU A 234 -30.17 5.32 12.13
C GLU A 234 -30.25 6.82 12.46
N GLN A 235 -30.95 7.22 13.53
CA GLN A 235 -30.98 8.60 14.00
C GLN A 235 -29.61 9.09 14.51
N LEU A 236 -28.87 8.30 15.31
CA LEU A 236 -27.54 8.69 15.80
C LEU A 236 -26.52 8.79 14.67
N ARG A 237 -26.55 7.84 13.72
CA ARG A 237 -25.76 7.91 12.48
C ARG A 237 -26.16 9.14 11.66
N ALA A 238 -27.47 9.43 11.59
CA ALA A 238 -28.01 10.61 10.94
C ALA A 238 -27.39 11.89 11.57
N THR A 239 -27.43 12.04 12.88
CA THR A 239 -26.90 13.19 13.61
C THR A 239 -25.39 13.39 13.39
N LYS A 240 -24.57 12.36 13.57
CA LYS A 240 -23.11 12.50 13.47
C LYS A 240 -22.61 12.89 12.08
N ALA A 241 -23.24 12.38 11.01
CA ALA A 241 -22.85 12.84 9.67
C ALA A 241 -23.46 14.20 9.30
N VAL A 242 -24.59 14.61 9.90
CA VAL A 242 -25.05 16.00 9.83
C VAL A 242 -24.00 16.92 10.46
N GLU A 243 -23.51 16.62 11.66
CA GLU A 243 -22.44 17.39 12.32
C GLU A 243 -21.17 17.47 11.45
N LEU A 244 -20.75 16.35 10.84
CA LEU A 244 -19.64 16.35 9.90
C LEU A 244 -19.87 17.29 8.72
N PHE A 245 -21.04 17.23 8.09
CA PHE A 245 -21.35 18.08 6.93
C PHE A 245 -21.55 19.54 7.34
N ASP A 246 -22.07 19.81 8.53
CA ASP A 246 -22.19 21.16 9.07
C ASP A 246 -20.82 21.79 9.30
N ARG A 247 -19.83 21.03 9.76
CA ARG A 247 -18.44 21.51 9.81
C ARG A 247 -17.91 21.94 8.44
N PHE A 248 -18.29 21.25 7.36
CA PHE A 248 -17.93 21.67 6.01
C PHE A 248 -18.71 22.91 5.56
N ARG A 249 -20.02 22.97 5.84
CA ARG A 249 -20.88 24.11 5.48
C ARG A 249 -20.48 25.40 6.20
N GLN A 250 -19.99 25.29 7.44
CA GLN A 250 -19.55 26.39 8.29
C GLN A 250 -18.04 26.66 8.18
N SER A 251 -17.33 25.91 7.33
CA SER A 251 -15.88 26.09 7.14
C SER A 251 -15.56 27.49 6.62
N GLU A 252 -14.43 28.04 7.07
CA GLU A 252 -13.82 29.25 6.49
C GLU A 252 -13.46 29.09 5.01
N GLU A 253 -13.44 27.84 4.51
CA GLU A 253 -13.24 27.50 3.11
C GLU A 253 -14.52 26.91 2.49
N PRO A 254 -15.40 27.74 1.90
CA PRO A 254 -16.64 27.28 1.28
C PRO A 254 -16.42 26.25 0.16
N ALA A 255 -15.27 26.32 -0.52
CA ALA A 255 -14.94 25.37 -1.58
C ALA A 255 -14.75 23.93 -1.06
N GLN A 256 -14.48 23.72 0.24
CA GLN A 256 -14.47 22.39 0.84
C GLN A 256 -15.86 21.75 0.78
N TRP A 257 -16.92 22.48 1.17
CA TRP A 257 -18.28 21.96 1.06
C TRP A 257 -18.67 21.72 -0.40
N GLN A 258 -18.36 22.66 -1.30
CA GLN A 258 -18.63 22.49 -2.73
C GLN A 258 -17.97 21.21 -3.30
N ALA A 259 -16.74 20.90 -2.89
CA ALA A 259 -16.06 19.67 -3.30
C ALA A 259 -16.68 18.41 -2.68
N VAL A 260 -17.05 18.46 -1.39
CA VAL A 260 -17.67 17.34 -0.67
C VAL A 260 -19.05 17.00 -1.26
N SER A 261 -19.88 18.01 -1.50
CA SER A 261 -21.26 17.84 -1.98
C SER A 261 -21.38 17.67 -3.50
N HIS A 262 -20.29 17.85 -4.25
CA HIS A 262 -20.31 17.83 -5.72
C HIS A 262 -20.93 16.53 -6.28
N PRO A 263 -21.77 16.59 -7.33
CA PRO A 263 -22.40 15.40 -7.91
C PRO A 263 -21.40 14.29 -8.27
N PHE A 264 -21.82 13.04 -8.12
CA PHE A 264 -20.98 11.86 -8.25
C PHE A 264 -20.65 11.52 -9.71
N ASP A 265 -21.49 11.95 -10.66
CA ASP A 265 -21.42 11.71 -12.10
C ASP A 265 -20.80 12.88 -12.88
N GLN A 266 -20.36 13.92 -12.17
CA GLN A 266 -19.73 15.10 -12.74
C GLN A 266 -18.22 15.13 -12.42
N HIS A 267 -17.46 15.89 -13.21
CA HIS A 267 -16.00 16.00 -13.07
C HIS A 267 -15.64 17.16 -12.16
N LEU A 268 -14.60 16.96 -11.35
CA LEU A 268 -14.17 17.95 -10.37
C LEU A 268 -12.65 18.03 -10.34
N LEU A 269 -12.10 19.22 -10.58
CA LEU A 269 -10.70 19.52 -10.35
C LEU A 269 -10.57 20.43 -9.14
N VAL A 270 -9.86 19.98 -8.11
CA VAL A 270 -9.58 20.76 -6.91
C VAL A 270 -8.10 21.07 -6.84
N ASN A 271 -7.73 22.31 -7.11
CA ASN A 271 -6.38 22.79 -6.83
C ASN A 271 -6.34 23.27 -5.37
N ALA A 272 -5.65 22.55 -4.50
CA ALA A 272 -5.70 22.76 -3.06
C ALA A 272 -4.31 23.04 -2.50
N GLY A 273 -4.19 24.16 -1.78
CA GLY A 273 -2.95 24.52 -1.11
C GLY A 273 -2.45 23.50 -0.06
N PRO A 274 -1.24 23.70 0.49
CA PRO A 274 -0.77 22.98 1.66
C PRO A 274 -1.70 23.28 2.85
N GLY A 275 -1.98 22.28 3.67
CA GLY A 275 -2.77 22.48 4.89
C GLY A 275 -4.25 22.82 4.64
N ALA A 276 -4.73 22.82 3.39
CA ALA A 276 -6.13 23.13 3.07
C ALA A 276 -7.12 21.99 3.34
N GLY A 277 -6.64 20.89 3.93
CA GLY A 277 -7.48 19.73 4.26
C GLY A 277 -7.82 18.84 3.08
N LYS A 278 -6.92 18.64 2.09
CA LYS A 278 -7.11 17.73 0.94
C LYS A 278 -7.69 16.37 1.34
N THR A 279 -7.01 15.69 2.27
CA THR A 279 -7.44 14.39 2.78
C THR A 279 -8.77 14.48 3.53
N PHE A 280 -9.02 15.57 4.26
CA PHE A 280 -10.28 15.81 4.96
C PHE A 280 -11.44 15.95 3.97
N VAL A 281 -11.27 16.73 2.89
CA VAL A 281 -12.23 16.87 1.79
C VAL A 281 -12.47 15.54 1.07
N LEU A 282 -11.40 14.79 0.76
CA LEU A 282 -11.51 13.49 0.11
C LEU A 282 -12.36 12.52 0.95
N VAL A 283 -12.10 12.44 2.26
CA VAL A 283 -12.82 11.56 3.18
C VAL A 283 -14.27 12.04 3.39
N GLY A 284 -14.48 13.34 3.56
CA GLY A 284 -15.82 13.94 3.66
C GLY A 284 -16.66 13.69 2.41
N ARG A 285 -16.05 13.77 1.21
CA ARG A 285 -16.69 13.43 -0.05
C ARG A 285 -17.12 11.98 -0.10
N ILE A 286 -16.27 11.03 0.31
CA ILE A 286 -16.64 9.60 0.34
C ILE A 286 -17.85 9.39 1.25
N ALA A 287 -17.89 10.03 2.42
CA ALA A 287 -19.05 9.96 3.31
C ALA A 287 -20.32 10.54 2.65
N HIS A 288 -20.22 11.68 1.98
CA HIS A 288 -21.34 12.32 1.28
C HIS A 288 -21.83 11.48 0.08
N LEU A 289 -20.92 10.90 -0.70
CA LEU A 289 -21.26 10.04 -1.84
C LEU A 289 -22.08 8.82 -1.40
N ILE A 290 -21.69 8.18 -0.29
CA ILE A 290 -22.37 7.00 0.23
C ILE A 290 -23.74 7.35 0.82
N ARG A 291 -23.78 8.40 1.64
CA ARG A 291 -24.97 8.74 2.42
C ARG A 291 -26.00 9.52 1.62
N GLU A 292 -25.61 10.66 1.05
CA GLU A 292 -26.52 11.60 0.40
C GLU A 292 -26.76 11.24 -1.07
N GLN A 293 -25.72 10.76 -1.76
CA GLN A 293 -25.80 10.38 -3.17
C GLN A 293 -26.02 8.88 -3.42
N ARG A 294 -26.16 8.09 -2.33
CA ARG A 294 -26.49 6.65 -2.35
C ARG A 294 -25.57 5.79 -3.22
N ILE A 295 -24.31 6.18 -3.35
CA ILE A 295 -23.30 5.40 -4.08
C ILE A 295 -22.82 4.25 -3.21
N GLN A 296 -22.80 3.04 -3.77
CA GLN A 296 -22.31 1.89 -3.04
C GLN A 296 -20.79 2.05 -2.81
N PRO A 297 -20.26 1.73 -1.62
CA PRO A 297 -18.82 1.87 -1.34
C PRO A 297 -17.92 1.15 -2.36
N SER A 298 -18.35 0.00 -2.88
CA SER A 298 -17.62 -0.78 -3.90
C SER A 298 -17.50 -0.06 -5.25
N GLN A 299 -18.36 0.94 -5.52
CA GLN A 299 -18.38 1.74 -6.73
C GLN A 299 -17.47 2.98 -6.63
N ILE A 300 -16.83 3.19 -5.48
CA ILE A 300 -15.91 4.31 -5.23
C ILE A 300 -14.47 3.78 -5.29
N VAL A 301 -13.70 4.32 -6.23
CA VAL A 301 -12.27 4.04 -6.38
C VAL A 301 -11.47 5.27 -5.97
N VAL A 302 -10.50 5.08 -5.08
CA VAL A 302 -9.57 6.11 -4.63
C VAL A 302 -8.14 5.71 -5.00
N LEU A 303 -7.50 6.55 -5.80
CA LEU A 303 -6.15 6.34 -6.31
C LEU A 303 -5.20 7.38 -5.71
N ALA A 304 -4.04 6.93 -5.23
CA ALA A 304 -2.97 7.80 -4.75
C ALA A 304 -1.61 7.34 -5.28
N PHE A 305 -0.61 8.22 -5.21
CA PHE A 305 0.73 7.91 -5.70
C PHE A 305 1.57 7.08 -4.71
N ASN A 306 1.49 7.41 -3.41
CA ASN A 306 2.31 6.84 -2.36
C ASN A 306 1.51 5.86 -1.48
N ARG A 307 2.15 4.74 -1.06
CA ARG A 307 1.55 3.78 -0.13
C ARG A 307 1.19 4.42 1.21
N ALA A 308 2.05 5.29 1.74
CA ALA A 308 1.78 6.00 2.99
C ALA A 308 0.48 6.82 2.93
N VAL A 309 0.23 7.52 1.81
CA VAL A 309 -1.01 8.29 1.58
C VAL A 309 -2.23 7.36 1.54
N VAL A 310 -2.10 6.20 0.89
CA VAL A 310 -3.19 5.19 0.87
C VAL A 310 -3.53 4.70 2.27
N PHE A 311 -2.52 4.40 3.09
CA PHE A 311 -2.72 3.96 4.46
C PHE A 311 -3.38 5.07 5.29
N GLU A 312 -2.89 6.30 5.20
CA GLU A 312 -3.50 7.45 5.89
C GLU A 312 -4.97 7.63 5.48
N ILE A 313 -5.29 7.60 4.19
CA ILE A 313 -6.66 7.70 3.68
C ILE A 313 -7.52 6.57 4.24
N ARG A 314 -7.05 5.32 4.20
CA ARG A 314 -7.80 4.17 4.74
C ARG A 314 -8.05 4.29 6.23
N ARG A 315 -7.03 4.68 7.00
CA ARG A 315 -7.15 4.92 8.44
C ARG A 315 -8.20 5.99 8.73
N ARG A 316 -8.14 7.13 8.06
CA ARG A 316 -9.11 8.23 8.23
C ARG A 316 -10.53 7.83 7.80
N ILE A 317 -10.68 7.10 6.70
CA ILE A 317 -11.98 6.53 6.30
C ILE A 317 -12.48 5.59 7.40
N ARG A 318 -11.66 4.68 7.92
CA ARG A 318 -12.07 3.73 8.96
C ARG A 318 -12.46 4.46 10.24
N GLU A 319 -11.66 5.40 10.72
CA GLU A 319 -11.93 6.17 11.94
C GLU A 319 -13.22 6.98 11.81
N LEU A 320 -13.39 7.71 10.69
CA LEU A 320 -14.61 8.47 10.44
C LEU A 320 -15.82 7.55 10.29
N PHE A 321 -15.72 6.48 9.50
CA PHE A 321 -16.85 5.59 9.28
C PHE A 321 -17.21 4.82 10.55
N LYS A 322 -16.23 4.49 11.41
CA LYS A 322 -16.48 3.96 12.74
C LYS A 322 -17.24 4.96 13.60
N SER A 323 -16.84 6.24 13.62
CA SER A 323 -17.55 7.26 14.41
C SER A 323 -18.97 7.50 13.90
N LEU A 324 -19.17 7.42 12.58
CA LEU A 324 -20.46 7.53 11.90
C LEU A 324 -21.32 6.24 11.92
N GLY A 325 -20.85 5.14 12.51
CA GLY A 325 -21.58 3.86 12.57
C GLY A 325 -21.63 3.07 11.25
N TYR A 326 -20.76 3.38 10.29
CA TYR A 326 -20.64 2.75 8.97
C TYR A 326 -19.40 1.86 8.83
N ALA A 327 -18.87 1.28 9.92
CA ALA A 327 -17.61 0.53 9.91
C ALA A 327 -17.55 -0.55 8.82
N ALA A 328 -18.63 -1.30 8.62
CA ALA A 328 -18.73 -2.37 7.60
C ALA A 328 -18.65 -1.88 6.14
N HIS A 329 -18.84 -0.58 5.90
CA HIS A 329 -18.74 0.03 4.57
C HIS A 329 -17.32 0.54 4.26
N ALA A 330 -16.52 0.85 5.29
CA ALA A 330 -15.20 1.42 5.14
C ALA A 330 -14.25 0.51 4.34
N SER A 331 -14.27 -0.79 4.61
CA SER A 331 -13.43 -1.78 3.91
C SER A 331 -13.85 -2.06 2.48
N ARG A 332 -15.07 -1.68 2.08
CA ARG A 332 -15.60 -1.85 0.72
C ARG A 332 -15.19 -0.74 -0.23
N VAL A 333 -14.72 0.41 0.27
CA VAL A 333 -14.17 1.50 -0.57
C VAL A 333 -12.84 1.06 -1.17
N ARG A 334 -12.71 1.13 -2.50
CA ARG A 334 -11.51 0.65 -3.21
C ARG A 334 -10.39 1.70 -3.17
N VAL A 335 -9.63 1.77 -2.07
CA VAL A 335 -8.44 2.62 -1.96
C VAL A 335 -7.18 1.86 -2.35
N SER A 336 -6.33 2.38 -3.22
CA SER A 336 -5.04 1.77 -3.58
C SER A 336 -4.07 2.74 -4.20
N THR A 337 -2.77 2.40 -4.22
CA THR A 337 -1.85 3.10 -5.11
C THR A 337 -2.13 2.68 -6.55
N ILE A 338 -1.73 3.52 -7.51
CA ILE A 338 -1.95 3.20 -8.93
C ILE A 338 -1.17 1.95 -9.35
N HIS A 339 0.05 1.77 -8.82
CA HIS A 339 0.83 0.55 -9.05
C HIS A 339 0.14 -0.69 -8.48
N SER A 340 -0.36 -0.64 -7.24
CA SER A 340 -1.10 -1.78 -6.66
C SER A 340 -2.42 -2.05 -7.37
N PHE A 341 -3.06 -1.00 -7.90
CA PHE A 341 -4.25 -1.13 -8.74
C PHE A 341 -3.92 -1.84 -10.06
N ALA A 342 -2.85 -1.44 -10.75
CA ALA A 342 -2.37 -2.06 -11.98
C ALA A 342 -2.01 -3.55 -11.78
N LEU A 343 -1.19 -3.86 -10.76
CA LEU A 343 -0.79 -5.23 -10.42
C LEU A 343 -1.99 -6.14 -10.20
N ARG A 344 -2.99 -5.67 -9.44
CA ARG A 344 -4.20 -6.46 -9.15
C ARG A 344 -4.94 -6.89 -10.42
N HIS A 345 -4.92 -6.07 -11.47
CA HIS A 345 -5.69 -6.32 -12.69
C HIS A 345 -4.89 -7.01 -13.80
N LEU A 346 -3.55 -6.98 -13.77
CA LEU A 346 -2.73 -7.69 -14.76
C LEU A 346 -2.64 -9.22 -14.52
N GLY A 347 -2.97 -9.74 -13.33
CA GLY A 347 -2.88 -11.17 -12.94
C GLY A 347 -1.72 -11.39 -11.94
N ARG A 348 -1.78 -12.24 -10.90
CA ARG A 348 -2.15 -13.67 -10.81
C ARG A 348 -1.44 -14.62 -11.78
N ASP A 349 -0.34 -14.17 -12.39
CA ASP A 349 0.69 -15.05 -12.92
C ASP A 349 1.75 -15.23 -11.83
N GLY A 350 1.70 -16.39 -11.16
CA GLY A 350 2.63 -16.77 -10.11
C GLY A 350 4.04 -16.92 -10.66
N GLY A 351 4.84 -15.89 -10.46
CA GLY A 351 6.30 -15.93 -10.58
C GLY A 351 6.85 -14.98 -9.53
N ASP A 352 7.97 -15.36 -8.92
CA ASP A 352 8.77 -14.49 -8.07
C ASP A 352 9.20 -13.28 -8.92
N GLN A 353 8.52 -12.14 -8.74
CA GLN A 353 8.68 -10.98 -9.63
C GLN A 353 9.90 -10.18 -9.21
N SER A 354 10.85 -10.08 -10.14
CA SER A 354 12.09 -9.35 -9.98
C SER A 354 11.83 -7.85 -9.82
N GLU A 355 12.80 -7.10 -9.29
CA GLU A 355 12.74 -5.64 -9.19
C GLU A 355 12.60 -4.95 -10.57
N THR A 356 13.01 -5.65 -11.64
CA THR A 356 12.90 -5.28 -13.05
C THR A 356 11.45 -5.29 -13.56
N ASP A 357 10.57 -6.11 -12.97
CA ASP A 357 9.15 -6.21 -13.35
C ASP A 357 8.33 -5.00 -12.84
N MET A 358 8.71 -4.41 -11.70
CA MET A 358 7.93 -3.32 -11.08
C MET A 358 7.92 -2.02 -11.90
N LYS A 359 9.01 -1.73 -12.64
CA LYS A 359 9.11 -0.52 -13.49
C LYS A 359 8.28 -0.63 -14.77
N THR A 360 7.95 -1.84 -15.23
CA THR A 360 7.22 -2.07 -16.49
C THR A 360 5.73 -2.28 -16.29
N VAL A 361 5.30 -2.61 -15.06
CA VAL A 361 3.89 -2.85 -14.70
C VAL A 361 2.98 -1.70 -15.12
N LEU A 362 3.31 -0.47 -14.73
CA LEU A 362 2.43 0.67 -14.96
C LEU A 362 2.32 1.04 -16.46
N PRO A 363 3.44 1.14 -17.22
CA PRO A 363 3.38 1.30 -18.67
C PRO A 363 2.62 0.18 -19.39
N THR A 364 2.81 -1.08 -18.96
CA THR A 364 2.12 -2.23 -19.56
C THR A 364 0.62 -2.18 -19.30
N PHE A 365 0.22 -1.85 -18.07
CA PHE A 365 -1.17 -1.70 -17.70
C PHE A 365 -1.85 -0.55 -18.45
N ALA A 366 -1.20 0.62 -18.54
CA ALA A 366 -1.70 1.77 -19.28
C ALA A 366 -1.93 1.43 -20.76
N ARG A 367 -0.94 0.81 -21.42
CA ARG A 367 -1.03 0.38 -22.83
C ARG A 367 -2.16 -0.63 -23.05
N ARG A 368 -2.33 -1.60 -22.13
CA ARG A 368 -3.40 -2.59 -22.22
C ARG A 368 -4.78 -1.96 -22.01
N MET A 369 -4.93 -1.05 -21.05
CA MET A 369 -6.16 -0.28 -20.84
C MET A 369 -6.55 0.54 -22.07
N GLU A 370 -5.57 1.06 -22.82
CA GLU A 370 -5.81 1.80 -24.05
C GLU A 370 -6.21 0.88 -25.22
N ALA A 371 -5.46 -0.21 -25.43
CA ALA A 371 -5.62 -1.09 -26.58
C ALA A 371 -6.79 -2.10 -26.48
N ASP A 372 -7.11 -2.60 -25.27
CA ASP A 372 -8.11 -3.66 -25.06
C ASP A 372 -9.36 -3.11 -24.36
N GLU A 373 -10.44 -2.96 -25.13
CA GLU A 373 -11.73 -2.47 -24.62
C GLU A 373 -12.38 -3.42 -23.61
N ALA A 374 -12.27 -4.73 -23.82
CA ALA A 374 -12.85 -5.72 -22.92
C ALA A 374 -12.12 -5.71 -21.57
N PHE A 375 -10.80 -5.63 -21.59
CA PHE A 375 -9.99 -5.45 -20.39
C PHE A 375 -10.33 -4.13 -19.68
N ARG A 376 -10.39 -3.02 -20.41
CA ARG A 376 -10.75 -1.70 -19.86
C ARG A 376 -12.13 -1.70 -19.18
N ARG A 377 -13.16 -2.30 -19.81
CA ARG A 377 -14.49 -2.48 -19.20
C ARG A 377 -14.43 -3.36 -17.95
N THR A 378 -13.65 -4.44 -17.98
CA THR A 378 -13.48 -5.34 -16.84
C THR A 378 -12.83 -4.65 -15.65
N VAL A 379 -11.79 -3.84 -15.89
CA VAL A 379 -11.09 -3.06 -14.87
C VAL A 379 -11.98 -1.98 -14.27
N ALA A 380 -12.75 -1.27 -15.10
CA ALA A 380 -13.69 -0.26 -14.62
C ALA A 380 -14.84 -0.89 -13.83
N GLY A 381 -15.37 -2.01 -14.29
CA GLY A 381 -16.47 -2.73 -13.65
C GLY A 381 -17.69 -1.82 -13.43
N ASP A 382 -18.16 -1.77 -12.19
CA ASP A 382 -19.31 -1.00 -11.73
C ASP A 382 -18.96 0.38 -11.16
N VAL A 383 -17.74 0.88 -11.38
CA VAL A 383 -17.27 2.15 -10.80
C VAL A 383 -18.19 3.32 -11.19
N ARG A 384 -18.51 4.15 -10.20
CA ARG A 384 -19.30 5.39 -10.35
C ARG A 384 -18.55 6.64 -9.92
N CYS A 385 -17.53 6.49 -9.08
CA CYS A 385 -16.70 7.60 -8.63
C CYS A 385 -15.23 7.22 -8.69
N ILE A 386 -14.43 8.06 -9.34
CA ILE A 386 -12.97 7.94 -9.39
C ILE A 386 -12.40 9.16 -8.69
N LEU A 387 -11.73 8.97 -7.55
CA LEU A 387 -11.10 10.02 -6.77
C LEU A 387 -9.58 9.85 -6.84
N VAL A 388 -8.84 10.89 -7.20
CA VAL A 388 -7.38 10.87 -7.31
C VAL A 388 -6.77 11.93 -6.40
N ASP A 389 -5.90 11.50 -5.50
CA ASP A 389 -5.12 12.38 -4.61
C ASP A 389 -3.70 12.63 -5.15
N GLU A 390 -3.04 13.69 -4.68
CA GLU A 390 -1.71 14.13 -5.11
C GLU A 390 -1.59 14.24 -6.64
N PHE A 391 -2.58 14.88 -7.28
CA PHE A 391 -2.66 14.98 -8.75
C PHE A 391 -1.44 15.67 -9.39
N GLN A 392 -0.70 16.46 -8.62
CA GLN A 392 0.57 17.05 -9.07
C GLN A 392 1.69 16.01 -9.29
N ASP A 393 1.57 14.77 -8.81
CA ASP A 393 2.57 13.71 -9.01
C ASP A 393 2.24 12.78 -10.20
N VAL A 394 1.25 13.16 -11.01
CA VAL A 394 0.82 12.39 -12.18
C VAL A 394 1.90 12.33 -13.27
N THR A 395 1.97 11.17 -13.92
CA THR A 395 2.77 10.89 -15.14
C THR A 395 1.84 10.52 -16.31
N GLU A 396 2.39 10.39 -17.52
CA GLU A 396 1.61 10.02 -18.71
C GLU A 396 0.88 8.68 -18.55
N ASP A 397 1.54 7.66 -18.01
CA ASP A 397 0.92 6.34 -17.80
C ASP A 397 -0.23 6.44 -16.79
N ILE A 398 -0.06 7.20 -15.70
CA ILE A 398 -1.09 7.42 -14.69
C ILE A 398 -2.30 8.13 -15.30
N TYR A 399 -2.05 9.21 -16.05
CA TYR A 399 -3.11 9.97 -16.69
C TYR A 399 -3.87 9.11 -17.71
N THR A 400 -3.15 8.26 -18.45
CA THR A 400 -3.73 7.30 -19.40
C THR A 400 -4.61 6.28 -18.68
N VAL A 401 -4.19 5.76 -17.53
CA VAL A 401 -5.03 4.88 -16.69
C VAL A 401 -6.30 5.59 -16.23
N LEU A 402 -6.20 6.83 -15.72
CA LEU A 402 -7.35 7.61 -15.25
C LEU A 402 -8.40 7.80 -16.35
N ARG A 403 -7.97 8.26 -17.53
CA ARG A 403 -8.84 8.48 -18.69
C ARG A 403 -9.51 7.18 -19.14
N ASN A 404 -8.75 6.09 -19.21
CA ASN A 404 -9.29 4.80 -19.63
C ASN A 404 -10.19 4.16 -18.57
N LEU A 405 -9.98 4.43 -17.28
CA LEU A 405 -10.89 3.97 -16.23
C LEU A 405 -12.27 4.64 -16.37
N HIS A 406 -12.29 5.96 -16.59
CA HIS A 406 -13.54 6.68 -16.90
C HIS A 406 -14.19 6.17 -18.20
N ARG A 407 -13.43 6.00 -19.29
CA ARG A 407 -13.96 5.43 -20.55
C ARG A 407 -14.49 4.02 -20.38
N GLY A 408 -13.84 3.18 -19.56
CA GLY A 408 -14.28 1.82 -19.25
C GLY A 408 -15.59 1.77 -18.47
N SER A 409 -15.90 2.82 -17.70
CA SER A 409 -17.21 2.99 -17.05
C SER A 409 -18.32 3.43 -18.02
N GLU A 410 -18.00 3.58 -19.31
CA GLU A 410 -18.88 4.09 -20.36
C GLU A 410 -19.31 5.54 -20.10
N GLY A 411 -18.40 6.33 -19.52
CA GLY A 411 -18.66 7.74 -19.20
C GLY A 411 -19.52 7.98 -17.95
N ARG A 412 -19.97 6.92 -17.27
CA ARG A 412 -20.90 7.02 -16.12
C ARG A 412 -20.23 7.41 -14.79
N ALA A 413 -18.91 7.29 -14.71
CA ALA A 413 -18.17 7.61 -13.49
C ALA A 413 -17.67 9.05 -13.49
N GLY A 414 -18.07 9.83 -12.49
CA GLY A 414 -17.47 11.14 -12.25
C GLY A 414 -16.03 11.00 -11.79
N VAL A 415 -15.20 11.94 -12.22
CA VAL A 415 -13.76 11.95 -11.93
C VAL A 415 -13.43 13.18 -11.12
N MET A 416 -12.95 12.98 -9.90
CA MET A 416 -12.39 14.04 -9.07
C MET A 416 -10.87 13.88 -9.01
N VAL A 417 -10.16 14.97 -9.26
CA VAL A 417 -8.72 15.07 -9.00
C VAL A 417 -8.48 16.18 -7.97
N ILE A 418 -7.64 15.90 -6.98
CA ILE A 418 -7.19 16.88 -6.00
C ILE A 418 -5.67 16.89 -5.91
N GLY A 419 -5.08 18.09 -5.89
CA GLY A 419 -3.62 18.23 -5.86
C GLY A 419 -3.19 19.67 -5.68
N ASP A 420 -1.88 19.89 -5.57
CA ASP A 420 -1.26 21.21 -5.41
C ASP A 420 -0.17 21.40 -6.48
N ASP A 421 -0.42 22.24 -7.49
CA ASP A 421 0.55 22.49 -8.58
C ASP A 421 1.85 23.16 -8.10
N ASP A 422 1.82 23.83 -6.94
CA ASP A 422 3.03 24.40 -6.32
C ASP A 422 3.86 23.33 -5.58
N GLN A 423 3.35 22.10 -5.41
CA GLN A 423 4.06 20.97 -4.76
C GLN A 423 4.53 19.89 -5.75
N ASP A 424 4.66 20.24 -7.03
CA ASP A 424 5.28 19.38 -8.04
C ASP A 424 6.81 19.35 -7.88
N ILE A 425 7.28 18.39 -7.09
CA ILE A 425 8.71 18.21 -6.77
C ILE A 425 9.26 16.86 -7.24
N LEU A 426 8.53 16.14 -8.10
CA LEU A 426 8.91 14.82 -8.61
C LEU A 426 9.07 14.84 -10.13
N ARG A 427 9.57 15.96 -10.67
CA ARG A 427 9.70 16.19 -12.11
C ARG A 427 10.51 15.10 -12.81
N TRP A 428 11.55 14.59 -12.16
CA TRP A 428 12.38 13.51 -12.70
C TRP A 428 11.63 12.18 -12.94
N ASN A 429 10.45 11.99 -12.35
CA ASN A 429 9.61 10.83 -12.64
C ASN A 429 8.96 10.91 -14.03
N ARG A 430 9.04 12.07 -14.70
CA ARG A 430 8.50 12.29 -16.04
C ARG A 430 9.65 12.31 -17.06
N PRO A 431 9.70 11.34 -17.99
CA PRO A 431 10.80 11.25 -18.96
C PRO A 431 10.96 12.48 -19.85
N ASP A 432 9.87 13.20 -20.14
CA ASP A 432 9.85 14.43 -20.93
C ASP A 432 10.28 15.68 -20.12
N GLY A 433 10.52 15.52 -18.81
CA GLY A 433 10.84 16.62 -17.91
C GLY A 433 9.73 17.68 -17.85
N ALA A 434 8.48 17.32 -18.14
CA ALA A 434 7.34 18.25 -18.04
C ALA A 434 6.97 18.53 -16.58
N PHE A 435 6.36 19.69 -16.34
CA PHE A 435 5.76 20.00 -15.05
C PHE A 435 4.28 19.57 -15.00
N SER A 436 3.77 19.41 -13.78
CA SER A 436 2.45 18.86 -13.52
C SER A 436 1.32 19.71 -14.09
N GLU A 437 1.50 21.04 -14.27
CA GLU A 437 0.46 21.92 -14.81
C GLU A 437 -0.07 21.46 -16.17
N LYS A 438 0.74 20.74 -16.95
CA LYS A 438 0.33 20.06 -18.19
C LYS A 438 -0.86 19.11 -17.96
N TYR A 439 -0.85 18.33 -16.88
CA TYR A 439 -1.93 17.38 -16.58
C TYR A 439 -3.15 18.08 -15.99
N PHE A 440 -2.98 19.19 -15.26
CA PHE A 440 -4.11 20.03 -14.87
C PHE A 440 -4.78 20.66 -16.10
N ASP A 441 -4.01 21.21 -17.05
CA ASP A 441 -4.54 21.73 -18.32
C ASP A 441 -5.23 20.62 -19.13
N ARG A 442 -4.59 19.46 -19.27
CA ARG A 442 -5.18 18.33 -19.99
C ARG A 442 -6.44 17.82 -19.32
N PHE A 443 -6.52 17.81 -17.99
CA PHE A 443 -7.74 17.42 -17.30
C PHE A 443 -8.90 18.35 -17.66
N VAL A 444 -8.63 19.67 -17.69
CA VAL A 444 -9.62 20.66 -18.15
C VAL A 444 -10.00 20.41 -19.61
N THR A 445 -9.06 20.11 -20.49
CA THR A 445 -9.36 19.84 -21.91
C THR A 445 -10.14 18.54 -22.11
N ASP A 446 -9.74 17.47 -21.43
CA ASP A 446 -10.27 16.11 -21.66
C ASP A 446 -11.59 15.87 -20.93
N PHE A 447 -11.85 16.56 -19.81
CA PHE A 447 -13.06 16.41 -18.99
C PHE A 447 -13.93 17.68 -18.96
N GLY A 448 -13.50 18.79 -19.58
CA GLY A 448 -14.11 20.13 -19.49
C GLY A 448 -15.39 20.38 -20.27
N GLY A 449 -16.22 19.36 -20.51
CA GLY A 449 -17.58 19.56 -20.98
C GLY A 449 -18.45 20.29 -19.94
N GLU A 450 -19.77 20.26 -20.12
CA GLU A 450 -20.75 20.91 -19.21
C GLU A 450 -20.65 20.44 -17.74
N THR A 451 -19.95 19.32 -17.49
CA THR A 451 -19.91 18.64 -16.19
C THR A 451 -18.65 18.92 -15.37
N LEU A 452 -17.72 19.77 -15.83
CA LEU A 452 -16.49 20.06 -15.07
C LEU A 452 -16.64 21.30 -14.16
N THR A 453 -16.43 21.08 -12.87
CA THR A 453 -16.22 22.16 -11.91
C THR A 453 -14.74 22.26 -11.54
N GLN A 454 -14.21 23.48 -11.45
CA GLN A 454 -12.85 23.75 -10.95
C GLN A 454 -12.95 24.54 -9.64
N LEU A 455 -12.34 24.03 -8.58
CA LEU A 455 -12.31 24.66 -7.26
C LEU A 455 -10.88 24.93 -6.82
N LEU A 456 -10.72 25.99 -6.03
CA LEU A 456 -9.49 26.34 -5.34
C LEU A 456 -9.73 26.24 -3.84
N LEU A 457 -8.93 25.44 -3.12
CA LEU A 457 -8.89 25.51 -1.65
C LEU A 457 -7.73 26.44 -1.25
N ALA A 458 -8.07 27.64 -0.83
CA ALA A 458 -7.17 28.76 -0.55
C ALA A 458 -6.80 28.90 0.94
N VAL A 459 -7.62 28.38 1.86
CA VAL A 459 -7.40 28.52 3.31
C VAL A 459 -6.55 27.39 3.86
N ASN A 460 -5.49 27.71 4.60
CA ASN A 460 -4.58 26.79 5.27
C ASN A 460 -4.94 26.67 6.76
N PHE A 461 -5.27 25.46 7.21
CA PHE A 461 -5.64 25.13 8.59
C PHE A 461 -4.49 24.55 9.43
N ARG A 462 -3.30 24.37 8.81
CA ARG A 462 -2.13 23.70 9.42
C ARG A 462 -1.14 24.70 10.01
N SER A 463 -0.80 25.73 9.23
CA SER A 463 0.38 26.56 9.44
C SER A 463 -0.02 27.95 9.91
N ALA A 464 0.79 28.51 10.81
CA ALA A 464 0.62 29.87 11.30
C ALA A 464 0.60 30.90 10.16
N GLY A 465 -0.18 31.98 10.35
CA GLY A 465 -0.38 33.02 9.33
C GLY A 465 0.90 33.59 8.73
N GLN A 466 1.93 33.81 9.55
CA GLN A 466 3.22 34.32 9.08
C GLN A 466 3.97 33.33 8.16
N ILE A 467 3.84 32.02 8.41
CA ILE A 467 4.44 30.96 7.58
C ILE A 467 3.72 30.91 6.22
N VAL A 468 2.38 30.98 6.25
CA VAL A 468 1.57 31.00 5.03
C VAL A 468 1.91 32.23 4.19
N ASP A 469 1.89 33.43 4.78
CA ASP A 469 2.23 34.68 4.09
C ASP A 469 3.65 34.62 3.47
N ARG A 470 4.65 34.18 4.25
CA ARG A 470 6.04 34.10 3.77
C ARG A 470 6.22 33.12 2.62
N SER A 471 5.66 31.92 2.74
CA SER A 471 5.76 30.88 1.70
C SER A 471 5.00 31.27 0.43
N GLN A 472 3.83 31.89 0.57
CA GLN A 472 3.04 32.39 -0.56
C GLN A 472 3.72 33.53 -1.30
N LYS A 473 4.25 34.53 -0.59
CA LYS A 473 5.01 35.62 -1.21
C LYS A 473 6.23 35.12 -1.97
N MET A 474 6.96 34.15 -1.41
CA MET A 474 8.13 33.55 -2.05
C MET A 474 7.75 32.85 -3.37
N ILE A 475 6.80 31.91 -3.32
CA ILE A 475 6.47 31.09 -4.49
C ILE A 475 5.76 31.89 -5.59
N ALA A 476 4.89 32.83 -5.21
CA ALA A 476 4.20 33.69 -6.17
C ALA A 476 5.16 34.67 -6.86
N ALA A 477 6.08 35.30 -6.11
CA ALA A 477 7.08 36.18 -6.69
C ALA A 477 8.00 35.44 -7.66
N PHE A 478 8.41 34.21 -7.31
CA PHE A 478 9.24 33.39 -8.18
C PHE A 478 8.55 33.07 -9.52
N PHE A 479 7.29 32.61 -9.48
CA PHE A 479 6.56 32.23 -10.69
C PHE A 479 5.99 33.41 -11.49
N ALA A 480 5.99 34.63 -10.95
CA ALA A 480 5.64 35.83 -11.70
C ALA A 480 6.65 36.13 -12.84
N GLU A 481 7.90 35.70 -12.70
CA GLU A 481 8.98 35.96 -13.65
C GLU A 481 9.50 34.68 -14.35
N ASN A 482 8.95 33.51 -14.05
CA ASN A 482 9.39 32.25 -14.63
C ASN A 482 8.71 31.97 -15.98
N GLU A 483 9.50 31.70 -17.01
CA GLU A 483 9.00 31.48 -18.38
C GLU A 483 8.82 29.98 -18.71
N ARG A 484 9.37 29.08 -17.90
CA ARG A 484 9.42 27.63 -18.18
C ARG A 484 8.31 26.83 -17.49
N SER A 485 7.83 27.29 -16.35
CA SER A 485 6.77 26.70 -15.54
C SER A 485 5.95 27.81 -14.89
N ARG A 486 4.70 27.52 -14.56
CA ARG A 486 3.80 28.51 -13.95
C ARG A 486 3.04 27.96 -12.76
N ARG A 487 2.69 28.87 -11.85
CA ARG A 487 1.65 28.67 -10.85
C ARG A 487 0.28 28.89 -11.50
N ARG A 488 -0.66 27.98 -11.27
CA ARG A 488 -2.06 28.07 -11.72
C ARG A 488 -2.92 28.91 -10.80
N LYS A 489 -2.62 28.93 -9.50
CA LYS A 489 -3.38 29.69 -8.50
C LYS A 489 -3.20 31.18 -8.75
N THR A 490 -4.31 31.88 -8.98
CA THR A 490 -4.33 33.32 -9.22
C THR A 490 -4.33 34.14 -7.94
N THR A 491 -4.76 33.56 -6.82
CA THR A 491 -4.79 34.20 -5.50
C THR A 491 -3.72 33.62 -4.56
N LEU A 492 -3.35 34.39 -3.54
CA LEU A 492 -2.50 33.89 -2.46
C LEU A 492 -3.35 33.10 -1.46
N LEU A 493 -2.76 32.06 -0.88
CA LEU A 493 -3.38 31.32 0.21
C LEU A 493 -3.40 32.16 1.49
N THR A 494 -4.39 31.93 2.35
CA THR A 494 -4.53 32.58 3.66
C THR A 494 -4.51 31.53 4.76
N ALA A 495 -4.15 31.91 5.99
CA ALA A 495 -4.31 31.01 7.14
C ALA A 495 -5.74 31.13 7.69
N SER A 496 -6.27 30.00 8.18
CA SER A 496 -7.52 29.98 8.95
C SER A 496 -7.36 30.75 10.26
N GLN A 497 -8.46 31.32 10.75
CA GLN A 497 -8.51 31.96 12.06
C GLN A 497 -8.19 30.99 13.21
N ALA A 498 -8.43 29.68 13.01
CA ALA A 498 -8.09 28.61 13.94
C ALA A 498 -6.65 28.07 13.77
N ALA A 499 -5.86 28.63 12.84
CA ALA A 499 -4.47 28.21 12.66
C ALA A 499 -3.62 28.54 13.90
N PRO A 500 -2.58 27.75 14.21
CA PRO A 500 -1.74 28.00 15.38
C PRO A 500 -1.01 29.34 15.27
N GLU A 501 -0.68 29.93 16.41
CA GLU A 501 0.17 31.12 16.43
C GLU A 501 1.63 30.79 16.06
N ALA A 502 2.25 31.71 15.31
CA ALA A 502 3.63 31.61 14.92
C ALA A 502 4.52 31.81 16.15
N VAL A 503 5.56 30.98 16.27
CA VAL A 503 6.58 31.12 17.30
C VAL A 503 7.71 32.00 16.77
N SER A 504 8.31 31.58 15.66
CA SER A 504 9.28 32.37 14.91
C SER A 504 9.22 31.98 13.44
N VAL A 505 9.40 32.97 12.57
CA VAL A 505 9.47 32.78 11.11
C VAL A 505 10.62 33.62 10.58
N GLU A 506 11.77 32.98 10.42
CA GLU A 506 13.03 33.63 10.10
C GLU A 506 13.56 33.19 8.73
N ARG A 507 13.86 34.18 7.90
CA ARG A 507 14.73 34.02 6.73
C ARG A 507 16.15 34.31 7.18
N VAL A 508 17.05 33.36 6.97
CA VAL A 508 18.47 33.52 7.31
C VAL A 508 19.28 33.65 6.02
N ASP A 509 19.80 34.83 5.73
CA ASP A 509 20.71 35.00 4.59
C ASP A 509 22.10 34.44 4.96
N TRP A 510 22.60 33.48 4.18
CA TRP A 510 23.75 32.64 4.51
C TRP A 510 24.81 32.60 3.40
N ASN A 511 25.04 33.75 2.76
CA ASN A 511 25.98 33.86 1.65
C ASN A 511 27.44 33.93 2.14
N GLY A 512 28.35 33.21 1.47
CA GLY A 512 29.77 33.20 1.81
C GLY A 512 30.15 32.47 3.10
N GLN A 513 29.21 31.75 3.72
CA GLN A 513 29.41 30.98 4.96
C GLN A 513 29.28 29.47 4.69
N SER A 514 29.86 28.66 5.57
CA SER A 514 29.90 27.19 5.41
C SER A 514 28.60 26.50 5.83
N PHE A 515 28.41 25.27 5.35
CA PHE A 515 27.30 24.41 5.75
C PHE A 515 27.38 24.04 7.24
N GLU A 516 28.59 23.79 7.74
CA GLU A 516 28.85 23.44 9.14
C GLU A 516 28.45 24.56 10.10
N GLU A 517 28.72 25.82 9.75
CA GLU A 517 28.31 26.98 10.53
C GLU A 517 26.77 27.14 10.54
N ALA A 518 26.08 26.78 9.44
CA ALA A 518 24.62 26.79 9.38
C ALA A 518 24.03 25.74 10.34
N VAL A 519 24.58 24.52 10.30
CA VAL A 519 24.17 23.43 11.19
C VAL A 519 24.41 23.79 12.65
N ALA A 520 25.48 24.53 12.96
CA ALA A 520 25.78 25.00 14.32
C ALA A 520 24.72 25.94 14.91
N GLN A 521 23.81 26.52 14.10
CA GLN A 521 22.68 27.33 14.60
C GLN A 521 21.53 26.48 15.13
N VAL A 522 21.41 25.22 14.69
CA VAL A 522 20.26 24.36 15.00
C VAL A 522 20.11 24.03 16.49
N PRO A 523 21.18 23.76 17.27
CA PRO A 523 21.04 23.47 18.70
C PRO A 523 20.36 24.61 19.48
N ALA A 524 20.63 25.88 19.14
CA ALA A 524 19.98 27.01 19.78
C ALA A 524 18.48 27.07 19.46
N ILE A 525 18.10 26.79 18.21
CA ILE A 525 16.69 26.69 17.78
C ILE A 525 15.99 25.55 18.52
N TRP A 526 16.67 24.40 18.65
CA TRP A 526 16.13 23.25 19.38
C TRP A 526 15.90 23.56 20.86
N GLN A 527 16.87 24.14 21.56
CA GLN A 527 16.75 24.50 22.98
C GLN A 527 15.53 25.41 23.25
N GLN A 528 15.23 26.33 22.33
CA GLN A 528 14.05 27.20 22.44
C GLN A 528 12.72 26.46 22.24
N SER A 529 12.71 25.37 21.48
CA SER A 529 11.53 24.51 21.24
C SER A 529 11.36 23.49 22.36
N GLU A 530 12.44 22.88 22.81
CA GLU A 530 12.46 21.93 23.93
C GLU A 530 11.93 22.56 25.22
N ALA A 531 12.25 23.83 25.48
CA ALA A 531 11.73 24.60 26.61
C ALA A 531 10.19 24.71 26.65
N ARG A 532 9.52 24.56 25.50
CA ARG A 532 8.05 24.57 25.39
C ARG A 532 7.42 23.18 25.54
N GLY A 533 8.22 22.12 25.43
CA GLY A 533 7.83 20.73 25.65
C GLY A 533 6.97 20.12 24.54
N GLY A 534 7.25 18.87 24.17
CA GLY A 534 6.38 18.06 23.30
C GLY A 534 6.34 18.46 21.81
N GLU A 535 7.08 19.48 21.40
CA GLU A 535 7.14 19.92 20.00
C GLU A 535 8.06 19.03 19.15
N THR A 536 7.68 18.86 17.87
CA THR A 536 8.48 18.16 16.86
C THR A 536 9.34 19.14 16.06
N LEU A 537 10.57 18.72 15.70
CA LEU A 537 11.49 19.50 14.87
C LEU A 537 11.96 18.68 13.66
N ALA A 538 11.83 19.24 12.46
CA ALA A 538 12.45 18.69 11.25
C ALA A 538 13.59 19.58 10.75
N ILE A 539 14.73 18.96 10.46
CA ILE A 539 15.90 19.59 9.84
C ILE A 539 15.98 19.04 8.41
N LEU A 540 15.78 19.93 7.44
CA LEU A 540 15.60 19.56 6.04
C LEU A 540 16.82 19.96 5.22
N CYS A 541 17.42 18.97 4.55
CA CYS A 541 18.53 19.14 3.62
C CYS A 541 18.09 18.85 2.18
N ARG A 542 18.90 19.26 1.20
CA ARG A 542 18.62 19.01 -0.23
C ARG A 542 19.04 17.61 -0.68
N SER A 543 20.07 17.04 -0.08
CA SER A 543 20.66 15.75 -0.42
C SER A 543 20.90 14.86 0.80
N ASN A 544 20.99 13.55 0.56
CA ASN A 544 21.30 12.57 1.61
C ASN A 544 22.69 12.80 2.24
N ALA A 545 23.67 13.25 1.44
CA ALA A 545 25.00 13.56 1.93
C ALA A 545 24.97 14.71 2.96
N GLU A 546 24.19 15.76 2.71
CA GLU A 546 23.97 16.86 3.65
C GLU A 546 23.20 16.40 4.90
N VAL A 547 22.21 15.49 4.75
CA VAL A 547 21.50 14.87 5.90
C VAL A 547 22.49 14.17 6.83
N ALA A 548 23.37 13.34 6.27
CA ALA A 548 24.35 12.61 7.05
C ALA A 548 25.35 13.55 7.75
N GLN A 549 25.76 14.63 7.06
CA GLN A 549 26.63 15.63 7.66
C GLN A 549 25.95 16.41 8.78
N ALA A 550 24.70 16.84 8.57
CA ALA A 550 23.91 17.54 9.59
C ALA A 550 23.69 16.65 10.82
N HIS A 551 23.27 15.40 10.62
CA HIS A 551 23.12 14.43 11.70
C HIS A 551 24.39 14.31 12.54
N ARG A 552 25.56 14.11 11.92
CA ARG A 552 26.84 13.98 12.62
C ARG A 552 27.18 15.19 13.50
N LEU A 553 26.91 16.40 13.00
CA LEU A 553 27.21 17.64 13.73
C LEU A 553 26.23 17.87 14.89
N LEU A 554 25.01 17.34 14.77
CA LEU A 554 23.94 17.53 15.73
C LEU A 554 23.83 16.42 16.77
N GLU A 555 24.17 15.17 16.44
CA GLU A 555 24.11 14.03 17.36
C GLU A 555 24.80 14.28 18.72
N PRO A 556 25.97 14.95 18.81
CA PRO A 556 26.58 15.29 20.11
C PRO A 556 25.79 16.31 20.93
N HIS A 557 24.94 17.12 20.29
CA HIS A 557 24.20 18.24 20.89
C HIS A 557 22.72 17.92 21.10
N ILE A 558 22.18 16.96 20.35
CA ILE A 558 20.77 16.58 20.32
C ILE A 558 20.71 15.04 20.41
N PRO A 559 20.73 14.46 21.61
CA PRO A 559 20.65 13.01 21.79
C PRO A 559 19.31 12.46 21.28
N GLY A 560 19.35 11.34 20.56
CA GLY A 560 18.15 10.71 20.02
C GLY A 560 17.62 11.34 18.72
N ILE A 561 18.41 12.19 18.06
CA ILE A 561 18.09 12.71 16.73
C ILE A 561 17.87 11.56 15.73
N ARG A 562 16.74 11.58 15.02
CA ARG A 562 16.35 10.55 14.06
C ARG A 562 16.79 10.96 12.66
N VAL A 563 17.21 9.99 11.85
CA VAL A 563 17.41 10.18 10.40
C VAL A 563 16.31 9.41 9.68
N GLN A 564 15.58 10.08 8.80
CA GLN A 564 14.67 9.37 7.90
C GLN A 564 15.53 8.65 6.82
N GLY A 565 15.56 7.32 6.88
CA GLY A 565 16.56 6.45 6.25
C GLY A 565 16.88 6.75 4.78
N THR A 566 18.13 6.52 4.37
CA THR A 566 18.69 6.94 3.06
C THR A 566 18.34 6.01 1.89
N ALA A 567 18.41 4.68 2.07
CA ALA A 567 17.97 3.69 1.10
C ALA A 567 16.57 3.16 1.45
N ASN A 568 15.57 3.44 0.61
CA ASN A 568 14.22 2.91 0.78
C ASN A 568 14.17 1.43 0.38
N LEU A 569 14.85 0.57 1.15
CA LEU A 569 14.94 -0.86 0.94
C LEU A 569 13.59 -1.53 1.28
N ARG A 570 13.30 -2.63 0.59
CA ARG A 570 12.18 -3.50 0.99
C ARG A 570 12.47 -4.07 2.36
N THR A 571 11.54 -3.92 3.28
CA THR A 571 11.65 -4.43 4.65
C THR A 571 11.93 -5.93 4.66
N ALA A 572 11.34 -6.66 3.72
CA ALA A 572 11.52 -8.10 3.55
C ALA A 572 12.96 -8.55 3.26
N THR A 573 13.85 -7.67 2.77
CA THR A 573 15.25 -8.05 2.52
C THR A 573 16.11 -7.95 3.77
N LEU A 574 15.67 -7.28 4.84
CA LEU A 574 16.41 -7.23 6.10
C LEU A 574 16.51 -8.63 6.71
N ARG A 575 17.69 -9.03 7.22
CA ARG A 575 17.97 -10.38 7.74
C ARG A 575 16.87 -10.91 8.67
N HIS A 576 16.50 -10.12 9.68
CA HIS A 576 15.51 -10.52 10.68
C HIS A 576 14.10 -10.65 10.09
N HIS A 577 13.73 -9.80 9.13
CA HIS A 577 12.44 -9.91 8.42
C HIS A 577 12.40 -11.07 7.45
N ALA A 578 13.48 -11.32 6.71
CA ALA A 578 13.56 -12.44 5.78
C ALA A 578 13.43 -13.78 6.54
N LEU A 579 14.15 -13.94 7.65
CA LEU A 579 14.04 -15.12 8.51
C LEU A 579 12.66 -15.23 9.15
N TRP A 580 12.06 -14.10 9.56
CA TRP A 580 10.70 -14.07 10.08
C TRP A 580 9.67 -14.48 9.02
N LEU A 581 9.81 -14.02 7.78
CA LEU A 581 8.97 -14.42 6.66
C LEU A 581 9.09 -15.91 6.37
N GLU A 582 10.30 -16.49 6.41
CA GLU A 582 10.46 -17.94 6.26
C GLU A 582 9.77 -18.72 7.39
N PHE A 583 9.90 -18.24 8.62
CA PHE A 583 9.22 -18.82 9.77
C PHE A 583 7.69 -18.75 9.60
N LEU A 584 7.15 -17.58 9.27
CA LEU A 584 5.72 -17.39 9.03
C LEU A 584 5.20 -18.21 7.85
N ASN A 585 5.98 -18.40 6.78
CA ASN A 585 5.58 -19.25 5.65
C ASN A 585 5.45 -20.72 6.07
N ARG A 586 6.32 -21.24 6.96
CA ARG A 586 6.17 -22.60 7.51
C ARG A 586 4.95 -22.73 8.41
N GLU A 587 4.63 -21.69 9.17
CA GLU A 587 3.39 -21.64 9.95
C GLU A 587 2.15 -21.60 9.04
N LEU A 588 2.21 -20.83 7.94
CA LEU A 588 1.14 -20.74 6.93
C LEU A 588 0.88 -22.09 6.24
N GLU A 589 1.92 -22.89 5.98
CA GLU A 589 1.79 -24.25 5.43
C GLU A 589 0.99 -25.18 6.35
N GLN A 590 1.04 -24.95 7.67
CA GLN A 590 0.24 -25.69 8.64
C GLN A 590 -1.18 -25.13 8.74
N ARG A 591 -1.32 -23.80 8.89
CA ARG A 591 -2.61 -23.12 9.04
C ARG A 591 -2.49 -21.61 8.81
N ASP A 592 -3.42 -21.03 8.04
CA ASP A 592 -3.56 -19.57 7.94
C ASP A 592 -4.36 -18.99 9.13
N ALA A 593 -3.73 -18.92 10.30
CA ALA A 593 -4.36 -18.46 11.54
C ALA A 593 -4.60 -16.94 11.56
N THR A 594 -5.65 -16.51 12.28
CA THR A 594 -5.93 -15.10 12.54
C THR A 594 -4.90 -14.51 13.50
N LEU A 595 -4.42 -13.30 13.22
CA LEU A 595 -3.48 -12.57 14.08
C LEU A 595 -4.20 -12.14 15.37
N THR A 596 -3.79 -12.73 16.49
CA THR A 596 -4.26 -12.39 17.84
C THR A 596 -3.05 -12.11 18.74
N ASP A 597 -3.25 -11.45 19.88
CA ASP A 597 -2.16 -11.19 20.84
C ASP A 597 -1.55 -12.49 21.41
N ASP A 598 -2.36 -13.53 21.58
CA ASP A 598 -1.90 -14.85 22.00
C ASP A 598 -1.01 -15.50 20.94
N LEU A 599 -1.45 -15.47 19.68
CA LEU A 599 -0.65 -15.97 18.57
C LEU A 599 0.63 -15.16 18.38
N LYS A 600 0.58 -13.83 18.55
CA LYS A 600 1.75 -12.95 18.53
C LYS A 600 2.78 -13.41 19.55
N ARG A 601 2.36 -13.55 20.83
CA ARG A 601 3.25 -13.98 21.92
C ARG A 601 3.86 -15.36 21.65
N GLN A 602 3.05 -16.30 21.16
CA GLN A 602 3.51 -17.64 20.80
C GLN A 602 4.55 -17.59 19.68
N LEU A 603 4.20 -17.06 18.51
CA LEU A 603 5.04 -17.11 17.31
C LEU A 603 6.31 -16.26 17.45
N VAL A 604 6.20 -15.05 18.01
CA VAL A 604 7.36 -14.18 18.27
C VAL A 604 8.28 -14.83 19.31
N GLY A 605 7.71 -15.41 20.37
CA GLY A 605 8.46 -16.13 21.40
C GLY A 605 9.23 -17.32 20.82
N THR A 606 8.56 -18.17 20.03
CA THR A 606 9.19 -19.31 19.35
C THR A 606 10.30 -18.84 18.41
N PHE A 607 10.03 -17.83 17.58
CA PHE A 607 11.02 -17.31 16.63
C PHE A 607 12.27 -16.77 17.32
N ARG A 608 12.12 -16.00 18.40
CA ARG A 608 13.27 -15.50 19.19
C ARG A 608 14.09 -16.64 19.82
N GLN A 609 13.46 -17.74 20.22
CA GLN A 609 14.14 -18.90 20.78
C GLN A 609 14.88 -19.72 19.72
N THR A 610 14.29 -19.89 18.53
CA THR A 610 14.86 -20.72 17.46
C THR A 610 15.88 -19.98 16.60
N THR A 611 15.72 -18.68 16.43
CA THR A 611 16.51 -17.86 15.50
C THR A 611 17.56 -17.06 16.26
N LYS A 612 18.80 -17.57 16.25
CA LYS A 612 19.92 -16.98 16.98
C LYS A 612 20.67 -15.92 16.16
N ILE A 613 20.01 -14.80 15.91
CA ILE A 613 20.60 -13.62 15.27
C ILE A 613 20.68 -12.43 16.25
N PRO A 614 21.60 -11.47 16.04
CA PRO A 614 21.73 -10.30 16.90
C PRO A 614 20.44 -9.50 17.12
N GLU A 615 19.61 -9.31 16.09
CA GLU A 615 18.37 -8.52 16.16
C GLU A 615 17.25 -9.17 16.99
N CYS A 616 17.39 -10.46 17.34
CA CYS A 616 16.43 -11.16 18.19
C CYS A 616 16.86 -11.21 19.66
N SER A 617 18.02 -10.62 20.01
CA SER A 617 18.52 -10.60 21.39
C SER A 617 17.72 -9.64 22.29
N GLU A 618 17.54 -10.00 23.56
CA GLU A 618 16.80 -9.21 24.55
C GLU A 618 17.40 -7.81 24.79
N ASP A 619 18.71 -7.64 24.52
CA ASP A 619 19.42 -6.37 24.67
C ASP A 619 19.20 -5.38 23.51
N THR A 620 18.45 -5.77 22.47
CA THR A 620 18.20 -4.90 21.32
C THR A 620 17.10 -3.88 21.67
N PRO A 621 17.36 -2.55 21.55
CA PRO A 621 16.34 -1.53 21.79
C PRO A 621 15.08 -1.80 20.96
N ASN A 622 13.91 -1.40 21.45
CA ASN A 622 12.65 -1.57 20.73
C ASN A 622 12.70 -0.75 19.42
N ARG A 623 12.92 -1.43 18.28
CA ARG A 623 13.10 -0.76 16.99
C ARG A 623 11.75 -0.52 16.32
N ILE A 624 11.65 0.60 15.61
CA ILE A 624 10.47 0.96 14.80
C ILE A 624 10.21 -0.08 13.71
N ASP A 625 11.27 -0.70 13.18
CA ASP A 625 11.23 -1.78 12.20
C ASP A 625 11.22 -3.18 12.83
N GLY A 626 10.87 -3.34 14.12
CA GLY A 626 10.83 -4.66 14.75
C GLY A 626 9.69 -5.55 14.22
N ILE A 627 9.87 -6.88 14.28
CA ILE A 627 8.85 -7.86 13.85
C ILE A 627 7.50 -7.68 14.57
N GLU A 628 7.52 -7.26 15.85
CA GLU A 628 6.32 -6.95 16.62
C GLU A 628 5.64 -5.66 16.14
N ALA A 629 6.41 -4.64 15.79
CA ALA A 629 5.88 -3.40 15.24
C ALA A 629 5.19 -3.65 13.89
N LEU A 630 5.78 -4.49 13.03
CA LEU A 630 5.17 -4.90 11.75
C LEU A 630 3.87 -5.68 11.95
N TRP A 631 3.82 -6.54 12.97
CA TRP A 631 2.60 -7.24 13.36
C TRP A 631 1.50 -6.26 13.77
N ASP A 632 1.82 -5.33 14.66
CA ASP A 632 0.87 -4.34 15.18
C ASP A 632 0.37 -3.41 14.08
N LEU A 633 1.26 -2.94 13.21
CA LEU A 633 0.91 -2.18 12.02
C LEU A 633 -0.02 -2.97 11.09
N CYS A 634 0.24 -4.27 10.87
CA CYS A 634 -0.64 -5.10 10.06
C CYS A 634 -2.04 -5.23 10.67
N CYS A 635 -2.13 -5.43 11.99
CA CYS A 635 -3.39 -5.53 12.72
C CYS A 635 -4.17 -4.21 12.72
N GLN A 636 -3.47 -3.08 12.82
CA GLN A 636 -4.09 -1.76 12.70
C GLN A 636 -4.62 -1.51 11.27
N GLU A 637 -3.96 -2.07 10.26
CA GLU A 637 -4.32 -1.84 8.86
C GLU A 637 -5.38 -2.79 8.30
N ARG A 638 -5.62 -3.92 8.96
CA ARG A 638 -6.50 -4.98 8.45
C ARG A 638 -7.59 -5.29 9.45
N GLU A 639 -8.83 -5.33 8.98
CA GLU A 639 -10.00 -5.63 9.81
C GLU A 639 -10.01 -7.09 10.29
N PHE A 640 -9.50 -8.01 9.44
CA PHE A 640 -9.36 -9.43 9.74
C PHE A 640 -7.96 -9.90 9.31
N PRO A 641 -6.92 -9.63 10.11
CA PRO A 641 -5.53 -9.98 9.78
C PRO A 641 -5.30 -11.49 9.94
N HIS A 642 -4.68 -12.13 8.94
CA HIS A 642 -4.23 -13.53 8.95
C HIS A 642 -2.73 -13.63 8.65
N ILE A 643 -2.09 -14.77 8.93
CA ILE A 643 -0.65 -14.98 8.69
C ILE A 643 -0.29 -14.66 7.24
N SER A 644 -1.10 -15.11 6.27
CA SER A 644 -0.92 -14.80 4.85
C SER A 644 -0.99 -13.29 4.54
N THR A 645 -1.78 -12.56 5.33
CA THR A 645 -1.91 -11.10 5.21
C THR A 645 -0.71 -10.37 5.79
N LEU A 646 -0.17 -10.86 6.91
CA LEU A 646 1.06 -10.35 7.51
C LEU A 646 2.25 -10.55 6.57
N ILE A 647 2.39 -11.74 5.99
CA ILE A 647 3.45 -12.04 5.01
C ILE A 647 3.40 -11.03 3.85
N ARG A 648 2.23 -10.91 3.19
CA ARG A 648 2.06 -9.96 2.08
C ARG A 648 2.25 -8.50 2.49
N PHE A 649 1.93 -8.17 3.74
CA PHE A 649 2.14 -6.83 4.28
C PHE A 649 3.64 -6.52 4.38
N ILE A 650 4.41 -7.40 5.02
CA ILE A 650 5.87 -7.27 5.19
C ILE A 650 6.59 -7.28 3.84
N GLU A 651 6.21 -8.17 2.91
CA GLU A 651 6.77 -8.24 1.55
C GLU A 651 6.57 -6.95 0.75
N GLY A 652 5.47 -6.23 1.02
CA GLY A 652 5.16 -4.97 0.37
C GLY A 652 5.80 -3.74 1.03
N MET A 653 6.30 -3.85 2.26
CA MET A 653 6.75 -2.68 3.02
C MET A 653 8.15 -2.23 2.61
N HIS A 654 8.37 -0.93 2.64
CA HIS A 654 9.72 -0.35 2.59
C HIS A 654 10.02 0.40 3.90
N GLY A 655 11.30 0.63 4.19
CA GLY A 655 11.74 1.30 5.42
C GLY A 655 11.05 2.64 5.69
N ASP A 656 10.86 3.47 4.66
CA ASP A 656 10.19 4.76 4.81
C ASP A 656 8.69 4.62 5.13
N ASP A 657 8.04 3.54 4.66
CA ASP A 657 6.63 3.28 4.96
C ASP A 657 6.45 2.99 6.46
N ILE A 658 7.37 2.23 7.08
CA ILE A 658 7.31 1.92 8.52
C ILE A 658 7.38 3.20 9.35
N ILE A 659 8.33 4.10 9.07
CA ILE A 659 8.50 5.34 9.83
C ILE A 659 7.25 6.24 9.70
N ARG A 660 6.67 6.33 8.50
CA ARG A 660 5.45 7.11 8.26
C ARG A 660 4.23 6.51 8.97
N LEU A 661 4.08 5.19 8.93
CA LEU A 661 2.94 4.48 9.54
C LEU A 661 3.03 4.40 11.06
N SER A 662 4.24 4.29 11.59
CA SER A 662 4.52 4.29 13.04
C SER A 662 4.46 5.69 13.65
N GLY A 663 3.78 6.65 13.00
CA GLY A 663 3.77 8.06 13.37
C GLY A 663 3.66 8.26 14.88
N ASN A 664 4.64 8.97 15.46
CA ASN A 664 4.83 9.26 16.89
C ASN A 664 4.01 8.40 17.87
N THR A 665 4.25 7.09 17.89
CA THR A 665 3.67 6.19 18.91
C THR A 665 4.30 6.35 20.30
N ALA A 666 5.08 7.40 20.55
CA ALA A 666 5.58 7.73 21.87
C ALA A 666 5.67 9.26 21.99
N GLY A 667 5.09 9.83 23.05
CA GLY A 667 5.08 11.27 23.37
C GLY A 667 6.45 11.86 23.71
N SER A 668 7.51 11.43 23.03
CA SER A 668 8.85 12.00 23.14
C SER A 668 9.04 13.09 22.07
N PRO A 669 9.51 14.29 22.43
CA PRO A 669 9.82 15.33 21.47
C PRO A 669 10.91 14.78 20.53
N SER A 670 10.65 14.84 19.22
CA SER A 670 11.49 14.14 18.25
C SER A 670 12.10 15.11 17.26
N VAL A 671 13.43 15.13 17.19
CA VAL A 671 14.18 15.83 16.15
C VAL A 671 14.45 14.85 15.02
N THR A 672 14.09 15.23 13.79
CA THR A 672 14.29 14.40 12.59
C THR A 672 15.11 15.16 11.56
N VAL A 673 16.19 14.58 11.06
CA VAL A 673 16.93 15.07 9.88
C VAL A 673 16.49 14.28 8.66
N SER A 674 16.13 14.97 7.59
CA SER A 674 15.62 14.33 6.37
C SER A 674 15.89 15.19 5.13
N THR A 675 15.69 14.62 3.95
CA THR A 675 15.67 15.42 2.71
C THR A 675 14.29 16.05 2.51
N ILE A 676 14.24 17.19 1.82
CA ILE A 676 12.98 17.87 1.49
C ILE A 676 11.98 16.94 0.78
N HIS A 677 12.46 16.07 -0.10
CA HIS A 677 11.62 15.12 -0.85
C HIS A 677 10.91 14.10 0.05
N LYS A 678 11.59 13.60 1.09
CA LYS A 678 11.09 12.51 1.94
C LYS A 678 10.02 12.96 2.92
N VAL A 679 10.04 14.26 3.28
CA VAL A 679 9.05 14.87 4.18
C VAL A 679 7.77 15.32 3.49
N LYS A 680 7.66 15.18 2.16
CA LYS A 680 6.39 15.43 1.46
C LYS A 680 5.28 14.57 2.08
N GLY A 681 4.18 15.22 2.47
CA GLY A 681 3.06 14.59 3.18
C GLY A 681 3.17 14.59 4.71
N LEU A 682 4.34 14.87 5.28
CA LEU A 682 4.52 15.02 6.74
C LEU A 682 4.30 16.47 7.19
N GLU A 683 4.21 16.64 8.51
CA GLU A 683 4.00 17.94 9.17
C GLU A 683 4.76 17.96 10.50
N PHE A 684 5.35 19.10 10.85
CA PHE A 684 6.14 19.29 12.07
C PHE A 684 5.79 20.62 12.73
N ASP A 685 5.92 20.70 14.06
CA ASP A 685 5.70 21.95 14.78
C ASP A 685 6.72 23.01 14.36
N ASN A 686 7.98 22.59 14.22
CA ASN A 686 9.11 23.42 13.83
C ASN A 686 9.87 22.81 12.64
N VAL A 687 10.33 23.66 11.72
CA VAL A 687 11.14 23.26 10.57
C VAL A 687 12.34 24.18 10.41
N VAL A 688 13.52 23.57 10.24
CA VAL A 688 14.74 24.25 9.80
C VAL A 688 15.10 23.75 8.40
N VAL A 689 15.21 24.65 7.43
CA VAL A 689 15.67 24.33 6.06
C VAL A 689 17.10 24.83 5.92
N LEU A 690 18.07 23.91 5.90
CA LEU A 690 19.50 24.22 5.79
C LEU A 690 19.86 24.66 4.36
N PRO A 691 20.90 25.51 4.18
CA PRO A 691 21.36 25.90 2.86
C PRO A 691 21.99 24.68 2.17
N SER A 692 21.94 24.61 0.84
CA SER A 692 22.53 23.48 0.13
C SER A 692 23.87 23.81 -0.50
N VAL A 693 24.78 22.85 -0.45
CA VAL A 693 26.11 22.92 -1.06
C VAL A 693 26.25 22.04 -2.30
N THR A 694 25.17 21.34 -2.66
CA THR A 694 25.13 20.50 -3.85
C THR A 694 25.22 21.32 -5.14
N PRO A 695 25.84 20.77 -6.21
CA PRO A 695 25.83 21.41 -7.51
C PRO A 695 24.39 21.70 -8.00
N PHE A 696 24.20 22.86 -8.63
CA PHE A 696 22.95 23.24 -9.29
C PHE A 696 23.24 23.59 -10.75
N GLY A 697 22.47 23.04 -11.69
CA GLY A 697 22.59 23.43 -13.09
C GLY A 697 23.90 23.03 -13.79
N MET A 698 24.64 22.07 -13.23
CA MET A 698 25.86 21.53 -13.84
C MET A 698 25.49 20.36 -14.76
N ALA A 699 25.80 20.47 -16.05
CA ALA A 699 25.63 19.36 -16.98
C ALA A 699 26.78 18.36 -16.81
N GLY A 700 26.47 17.05 -16.83
CA GLY A 700 27.44 16.04 -17.27
C GLY A 700 27.67 16.14 -18.79
N ASN A 701 28.05 15.03 -19.45
CA ASN A 701 28.19 14.92 -20.92
C ASN A 701 26.87 15.10 -21.74
N ARG A 702 25.91 15.93 -21.30
CA ARG A 702 24.67 16.24 -22.01
C ARG A 702 24.67 17.69 -22.51
N GLU A 703 23.86 17.96 -23.54
CA GLU A 703 23.53 19.30 -24.05
C GLU A 703 23.09 20.25 -22.92
N ALA A 704 23.11 21.56 -23.22
CA ALA A 704 22.91 22.65 -22.26
C ALA A 704 21.77 22.38 -21.25
N PRO A 705 22.03 22.51 -19.94
CA PRO A 705 21.06 22.15 -18.91
C PRO A 705 19.86 23.10 -18.89
N ASP A 706 18.64 22.57 -18.70
CA ASP A 706 17.41 23.36 -18.49
C ASP A 706 17.44 24.04 -17.10
N LEU A 707 18.20 25.14 -17.01
CA LEU A 707 18.42 25.88 -15.76
C LEU A 707 17.14 26.53 -15.23
N VAL A 708 16.28 27.03 -16.12
CA VAL A 708 15.02 27.71 -15.73
C VAL A 708 14.01 26.70 -15.20
N GLY A 709 13.95 25.51 -15.78
CA GLY A 709 13.16 24.42 -15.24
C GLY A 709 13.74 23.91 -13.91
N ALA A 710 15.06 23.74 -13.82
CA ALA A 710 15.70 23.32 -12.57
C ALA A 710 15.45 24.33 -11.43
N SER A 711 15.50 25.64 -11.69
CA SER A 711 15.21 26.64 -10.66
C SER A 711 13.75 26.61 -10.22
N ALA A 712 12.80 26.35 -11.13
CA ALA A 712 11.39 26.19 -10.77
C ALA A 712 11.14 25.00 -9.84
N GLU A 713 11.87 23.90 -10.04
CA GLU A 713 11.82 22.74 -9.15
C GLU A 713 12.41 23.05 -7.78
N GLU A 714 13.55 23.76 -7.71
CA GLU A 714 14.15 24.20 -6.44
C GLU A 714 13.24 25.17 -5.67
N ALA A 715 12.55 26.09 -6.35
CA ALA A 715 11.58 26.98 -5.72
C ALA A 715 10.40 26.21 -5.10
N ARG A 716 9.86 25.20 -5.82
CA ARG A 716 8.82 24.32 -5.27
C ARG A 716 9.33 23.46 -4.11
N LEU A 717 10.59 23.04 -4.14
CA LEU A 717 11.20 22.32 -3.01
C LEU A 717 11.26 23.16 -1.74
N VAL A 718 11.76 24.40 -1.83
CA VAL A 718 11.76 25.31 -0.68
C VAL A 718 10.34 25.59 -0.21
N TYR A 719 9.39 25.79 -1.13
CA TYR A 719 7.98 25.96 -0.79
C TYR A 719 7.40 24.76 -0.04
N VAL A 720 7.66 23.53 -0.51
CA VAL A 720 7.26 22.29 0.17
C VAL A 720 7.87 22.22 1.56
N ALA A 721 9.15 22.55 1.71
CA ALA A 721 9.87 22.54 2.99
C ALA A 721 9.26 23.53 3.99
N MET A 722 9.04 24.78 3.58
CA MET A 722 8.43 25.83 4.41
C MET A 722 7.02 25.43 4.88
N THR A 723 6.24 24.81 4.00
CA THR A 723 4.83 24.44 4.26
C THR A 723 4.67 23.13 5.07
N ARG A 724 5.78 22.53 5.51
CA ARG A 724 5.77 21.46 6.53
C ARG A 724 5.67 22.00 7.95
N ALA A 725 6.01 23.27 8.18
CA ALA A 725 5.99 23.89 9.49
C ALA A 725 4.56 24.27 9.92
N LYS A 726 4.21 23.97 11.18
CA LYS A 726 2.97 24.45 11.81
C LYS A 726 3.19 25.79 12.51
N ARG A 727 4.28 25.93 13.30
CA ARG A 727 4.47 27.05 14.23
C ARG A 727 5.80 27.79 14.04
N GLY A 728 6.90 27.06 13.87
CA GLY A 728 8.24 27.63 13.74
C GLY A 728 8.90 27.31 12.39
N LEU A 729 9.50 28.31 11.75
CA LEU A 729 10.19 28.15 10.47
C LEU A 729 11.47 28.97 10.44
N TRP A 730 12.61 28.30 10.20
CA TRP A 730 13.88 28.92 9.88
C TRP A 730 14.35 28.39 8.53
N TYR A 731 14.58 29.26 7.56
CA TYR A 731 15.03 28.82 6.24
C TYR A 731 16.21 29.65 5.74
N PHE A 732 17.26 28.94 5.38
CA PHE A 732 18.54 29.53 5.01
C PHE A 732 18.61 29.75 3.49
N MET A 733 19.14 30.90 3.10
CA MET A 733 19.36 31.29 1.71
C MET A 733 20.86 31.49 1.50
N GLY A 734 21.56 30.43 1.07
CA GLY A 734 22.99 30.46 0.81
C GLY A 734 23.36 30.80 -0.63
N ASP A 735 24.65 30.66 -0.96
CA ASP A 735 25.19 30.99 -2.30
C ASP A 735 24.49 30.20 -3.41
N ARG A 736 24.20 28.92 -3.17
CA ARG A 736 23.46 28.07 -4.11
C ARG A 736 22.03 28.55 -4.30
N GLU A 737 21.33 28.90 -3.23
CA GLU A 737 19.97 29.40 -3.31
C GLU A 737 19.90 30.74 -4.05
N ALA A 738 20.91 31.60 -3.86
CA ALA A 738 21.07 32.82 -4.63
C ALA A 738 21.34 32.58 -6.13
N CYS A 739 21.81 31.39 -6.54
CA CYS A 739 22.02 31.05 -7.95
C CYS A 739 20.72 30.69 -8.67
N TRP A 740 19.84 29.89 -8.05
CA TRP A 740 18.57 29.49 -8.67
C TRP A 740 17.44 30.51 -8.46
N ALA A 741 17.48 31.32 -7.41
CA ALA A 741 16.44 32.32 -7.12
C ALA A 741 16.50 33.57 -8.01
N ARG A 742 17.53 33.72 -8.85
CA ARG A 742 17.65 34.84 -9.81
C ARG A 742 16.67 34.66 -10.96
N ARG A 743 16.18 35.79 -11.50
CA ARG A 743 15.40 35.83 -12.76
C ARG A 743 16.08 35.07 -13.90
N ARG A 744 17.42 35.20 -13.99
CA ARG A 744 18.25 34.37 -14.87
C ARG A 744 19.11 33.45 -13.99
N PRO A 745 18.71 32.18 -13.79
CA PRO A 745 19.45 31.27 -12.94
C PRO A 745 20.82 30.98 -13.53
N VAL A 746 21.82 30.82 -12.66
CA VAL A 746 23.20 30.51 -13.04
C VAL A 746 23.63 29.18 -12.43
N PRO A 747 24.50 28.40 -13.08
CA PRO A 747 25.04 27.18 -12.48
C PRO A 747 25.81 27.47 -11.19
N PHE A 748 25.78 26.51 -10.29
CA PHE A 748 26.56 26.46 -9.06
C PHE A 748 27.37 25.16 -9.06
N ALA A 749 28.69 25.26 -8.95
CA ALA A 749 29.58 24.10 -9.06
C ALA A 749 29.50 23.13 -7.87
N GLY A 750 28.85 23.54 -6.78
CA GLY A 750 28.87 22.85 -5.50
C GLY A 750 30.07 23.25 -4.64
N LEU A 751 29.98 23.06 -3.33
CA LEU A 751 31.13 23.15 -2.44
C LEU A 751 31.61 21.74 -2.08
N PRO A 752 32.93 21.52 -2.01
CA PRO A 752 33.46 20.21 -1.65
C PRO A 752 33.10 19.90 -0.20
N MET A 753 32.31 18.84 0.01
CA MET A 753 32.14 18.28 1.35
C MET A 753 33.33 17.37 1.67
N GLN A 754 33.84 17.47 2.90
CA GLN A 754 34.96 16.64 3.29
C GLN A 754 34.50 15.17 3.45
N GLY A 755 35.16 14.25 2.76
CA GLY A 755 34.87 12.80 2.80
C GLY A 755 33.59 12.40 2.08
N LEU A 756 33.53 11.13 1.65
CA LEU A 756 32.35 10.54 1.04
C LEU A 756 31.47 9.89 2.10
N VAL A 757 30.18 10.20 2.10
CA VAL A 757 29.20 9.46 2.89
C VAL A 757 28.83 8.20 2.10
N LEU A 758 29.16 7.04 2.66
CA LEU A 758 28.58 5.77 2.20
C LEU A 758 27.20 5.65 2.83
N GLU A 759 26.19 5.42 2.01
CA GLU A 759 24.81 5.19 2.45
C GLU A 759 24.54 3.70 2.71
N GLY A 760 25.53 2.86 2.39
CA GLY A 760 25.44 1.41 2.50
C GLY A 760 24.52 0.82 1.47
N SER A 761 24.25 1.54 0.38
CA SER A 761 23.37 1.02 -0.66
C SER A 761 23.99 -0.23 -1.31
N PRO A 762 23.17 -1.14 -1.84
CA PRO A 762 23.65 -2.29 -2.60
C PRO A 762 24.59 -1.94 -3.77
N GLU A 763 24.57 -0.70 -4.27
CA GLU A 763 25.47 -0.22 -5.32
C GLU A 763 26.85 0.25 -4.82
N GLU A 764 26.99 0.50 -3.51
CA GLU A 764 28.21 1.01 -2.88
C GLU A 764 29.02 -0.09 -2.20
N VAL A 765 28.39 -1.21 -1.85
CA VAL A 765 29.00 -2.37 -1.20
C VAL A 765 28.86 -3.59 -2.09
N GLY A 766 29.91 -4.40 -2.21
CA GLY A 766 29.90 -5.61 -3.03
C GLY A 766 28.95 -6.68 -2.48
N LEU A 767 27.78 -6.83 -3.11
CA LEU A 767 26.72 -7.75 -2.66
C LEU A 767 27.09 -9.23 -2.84
N GLY A 768 27.58 -9.62 -4.02
CA GLY A 768 27.86 -11.02 -4.37
C GLY A 768 29.05 -11.64 -3.64
N TRP A 769 29.88 -10.82 -3.00
CA TRP A 769 31.19 -11.22 -2.49
C TRP A 769 31.13 -12.38 -1.50
N ALA A 770 30.19 -12.31 -0.55
CA ALA A 770 30.08 -13.29 0.52
C ALA A 770 29.59 -14.66 0.02
N MET A 771 29.10 -14.75 -1.23
CA MET A 771 28.64 -15.99 -1.85
C MET A 771 29.68 -16.65 -2.76
N SER A 772 30.71 -15.91 -3.18
CA SER A 772 31.68 -16.39 -4.16
C SER A 772 33.03 -16.70 -3.51
N ALA A 773 33.58 -17.87 -3.84
CA ALA A 773 34.95 -18.21 -3.47
C ALA A 773 35.93 -17.30 -4.21
N SER A 774 36.86 -16.68 -3.48
CA SER A 774 37.89 -15.80 -4.06
C SER A 774 39.15 -15.80 -3.19
N ALA A 775 40.22 -15.15 -3.68
CA ALA A 775 41.44 -14.94 -2.89
C ALA A 775 41.21 -14.18 -1.57
N PHE A 776 40.09 -13.46 -1.47
CA PHE A 776 39.69 -12.69 -0.29
C PHE A 776 38.58 -13.38 0.53
N ASN A 777 37.89 -14.37 -0.03
CA ASN A 777 36.83 -15.17 0.60
C ASN A 777 37.05 -16.65 0.27
N SER A 778 37.94 -17.34 0.99
CA SER A 778 38.28 -18.73 0.70
C SER A 778 37.18 -19.72 1.09
N ASP A 779 36.28 -19.33 2.00
CA ASP A 779 35.17 -20.16 2.48
C ASP A 779 33.88 -19.32 2.58
N PRO A 780 33.09 -19.27 1.49
CA PRO A 780 31.84 -18.53 1.45
C PRO A 780 30.84 -18.98 2.53
N ALA A 781 30.75 -20.27 2.82
CA ALA A 781 29.81 -20.80 3.81
C ALA A 781 30.16 -20.30 5.23
N GLN A 782 31.44 -20.31 5.58
CA GLN A 782 31.90 -19.77 6.86
C GLN A 782 31.71 -18.24 6.93
N CYS A 783 31.92 -17.52 5.82
CA CYS A 783 31.67 -16.08 5.74
C CYS A 783 30.19 -15.74 5.96
N GLN A 784 29.29 -16.46 5.29
CA GLN A 784 27.83 -16.33 5.45
C GLN A 784 27.40 -16.58 6.90
N ALA A 785 27.88 -17.68 7.51
CA ALA A 785 27.56 -18.01 8.90
C ALA A 785 28.10 -16.97 9.90
N TYR A 786 29.27 -16.41 9.63
CA TYR A 786 29.84 -15.32 10.43
C TYR A 786 29.00 -14.05 10.34
N ILE A 787 28.64 -13.63 9.12
CA ILE A 787 27.77 -12.47 8.90
C ILE A 787 26.44 -12.65 9.62
N GLU A 788 25.81 -13.83 9.51
CA GLU A 788 24.52 -14.14 10.13
C GLU A 788 24.53 -13.98 11.66
N ARG A 789 25.59 -14.46 12.33
CA ARG A 789 25.61 -14.61 13.80
C ARG A 789 26.35 -13.52 14.54
N GLU A 790 27.43 -13.01 13.97
CA GLU A 790 28.38 -12.15 14.70
C GLU A 790 28.22 -10.66 14.37
N VAL A 791 27.73 -10.32 13.18
CA VAL A 791 27.65 -8.92 12.73
C VAL A 791 26.38 -8.25 13.24
N ARG A 792 26.53 -7.18 14.05
CA ARG A 792 25.43 -6.40 14.61
C ARG A 792 25.31 -5.04 13.96
N VAL A 793 24.09 -4.52 13.87
CA VAL A 793 23.85 -3.15 13.45
C VAL A 793 24.48 -2.20 14.47
N GLY A 794 25.25 -1.22 13.99
CA GLY A 794 26.02 -0.29 14.81
C GLY A 794 27.50 -0.68 15.00
N ASP A 795 27.90 -1.91 14.68
CA ASP A 795 29.28 -2.36 14.82
C ASP A 795 30.21 -1.54 13.91
N ARG A 796 31.40 -1.22 14.42
CA ARG A 796 32.40 -0.43 13.69
C ARG A 796 33.06 -1.27 12.60
N ILE A 797 33.30 -0.64 11.46
CA ILE A 797 33.92 -1.25 10.28
C ILE A 797 35.25 -0.57 10.00
N GLU A 798 36.30 -1.39 9.88
CA GLU A 798 37.64 -0.95 9.53
C GLU A 798 37.88 -1.15 8.03
N LEU A 799 38.62 -0.25 7.38
CA LEU A 799 39.05 -0.44 5.99
C LEU A 799 40.39 -1.19 5.97
N GLY A 800 40.40 -2.38 5.37
CA GLY A 800 41.57 -3.26 5.28
C GLY A 800 41.82 -3.80 3.86
N GLY A 801 42.92 -4.54 3.69
CA GLY A 801 43.32 -5.17 2.42
C GLY A 801 44.46 -4.47 1.67
N SER A 802 45.14 -5.21 0.78
CA SER A 802 46.31 -4.75 0.00
C SER A 802 45.96 -4.11 -1.36
N GLY A 803 44.68 -3.84 -1.64
CA GLY A 803 44.23 -3.26 -2.91
C GLY A 803 44.24 -1.74 -2.96
N MET A 804 44.61 -1.15 -4.11
CA MET A 804 44.34 0.25 -4.44
C MET A 804 42.98 0.41 -5.15
N GLY A 805 42.14 1.35 -4.72
CA GLY A 805 40.88 1.72 -5.42
C GLY A 805 39.63 0.97 -4.94
N ALA A 806 38.79 0.50 -5.88
CA ALA A 806 37.46 -0.15 -5.69
C ALA A 806 37.49 -1.53 -4.99
N GLY A 807 38.55 -1.83 -4.23
CA GLY A 807 38.82 -3.15 -3.66
C GLY A 807 39.24 -3.11 -2.21
N LYS A 808 38.93 -2.02 -1.48
CA LYS A 808 39.15 -1.98 -0.03
C LYS A 808 38.18 -2.93 0.65
N GLY A 809 38.73 -3.86 1.43
CA GLY A 809 37.97 -4.77 2.27
C GLY A 809 37.32 -4.03 3.42
N LEU A 810 36.05 -4.35 3.64
CA LEU A 810 35.28 -3.91 4.80
C LEU A 810 35.48 -4.98 5.88
N MET A 811 36.22 -4.61 6.92
CA MET A 811 36.64 -5.52 7.98
C MET A 811 35.79 -5.31 9.22
N HIS A 812 35.18 -6.39 9.69
CA HIS A 812 34.43 -6.44 10.94
C HIS A 812 35.27 -7.14 12.01
N ARG A 813 35.15 -6.70 13.26
CA ARG A 813 35.82 -7.32 14.40
C ARG A 813 34.77 -8.01 15.26
N SER A 814 34.91 -9.32 15.42
CA SER A 814 34.04 -10.10 16.32
C SER A 814 34.23 -9.70 17.79
N PRO A 815 33.28 -10.07 18.68
CA PRO A 815 33.44 -9.90 20.13
C PRO A 815 34.70 -10.56 20.71
N SER A 816 35.21 -11.63 20.08
CA SER A 816 36.45 -12.31 20.48
C SER A 816 37.73 -11.60 19.97
N GLY A 817 37.59 -10.53 19.18
CA GLY A 817 38.69 -9.73 18.65
C GLY A 817 39.18 -10.15 17.26
N GLU A 818 38.68 -11.27 16.71
CA GLU A 818 39.02 -11.75 15.36
C GLU A 818 38.52 -10.79 14.29
N LEU A 819 39.41 -10.39 13.37
CA LEU A 819 39.11 -9.53 12.23
C LEU A 819 38.71 -10.37 11.03
N ARG A 820 37.53 -10.13 10.45
CA ARG A 820 37.08 -10.80 9.22
C ARG A 820 36.60 -9.81 8.19
N GLN A 821 36.88 -10.10 6.92
CA GLN A 821 36.31 -9.36 5.82
C GLN A 821 34.84 -9.77 5.67
N ILE A 822 33.95 -8.78 5.60
CA ILE A 822 32.50 -8.98 5.46
C ILE A 822 31.93 -8.33 4.18
N GLY A 823 32.81 -7.73 3.38
CA GLY A 823 32.47 -7.10 2.12
C GLY A 823 33.64 -6.32 1.53
N PHE A 824 33.35 -5.58 0.46
CA PHE A 824 34.27 -4.58 -0.10
C PHE A 824 33.49 -3.41 -0.68
N VAL A 825 34.18 -2.31 -0.93
CA VAL A 825 33.58 -1.11 -1.51
C VAL A 825 33.43 -1.27 -3.03
N ALA A 826 32.20 -1.28 -3.55
CA ALA A 826 31.88 -1.70 -4.92
C ALA A 826 32.39 -0.75 -6.03
N ARG A 827 32.57 0.54 -5.74
CA ARG A 827 33.07 1.54 -6.72
C ARG A 827 34.42 2.10 -6.30
N LYS A 828 35.15 2.63 -7.27
CA LYS A 828 36.43 3.32 -7.03
C LYS A 828 36.17 4.70 -6.44
N PHE A 829 36.03 4.77 -5.12
CA PHE A 829 35.94 6.03 -4.40
C PHE A 829 37.34 6.47 -3.95
N GLY A 830 38.12 7.04 -4.88
CA GLY A 830 39.40 7.73 -4.57
C GLY A 830 40.36 7.01 -3.61
N THR A 831 41.07 7.78 -2.80
CA THR A 831 41.94 7.31 -1.70
C THR A 831 41.25 7.56 -0.36
N GLY A 832 41.00 6.51 0.43
CA GLY A 832 40.51 6.67 1.81
C GLY A 832 41.62 6.54 2.87
N SER A 833 41.50 7.17 4.02
CA SER A 833 42.39 6.99 5.18
C SER A 833 41.92 5.87 6.13
N ARG A 834 42.73 5.51 7.14
CA ARG A 834 42.33 4.59 8.23
C ARG A 834 41.33 5.24 9.22
N ASP A 835 41.09 6.54 9.10
CA ASP A 835 40.20 7.33 9.97
C ASP A 835 38.75 7.36 9.47
N ALA A 836 38.37 6.40 8.62
CA ALA A 836 37.00 6.23 8.20
C ALA A 836 36.13 5.86 9.42
N ASP A 837 34.95 6.47 9.49
CA ASP A 837 33.95 6.21 10.52
C ASP A 837 32.80 5.47 9.87
N LEU A 838 33.00 4.18 9.66
CA LEU A 838 32.04 3.28 9.02
C LEU A 838 31.43 2.37 10.08
N LYS A 839 30.12 2.15 9.97
CA LYS A 839 29.36 1.26 10.84
C LYS A 839 28.41 0.39 10.01
N VAL A 840 28.07 -0.78 10.55
CA VAL A 840 27.01 -1.61 9.99
C VAL A 840 25.68 -0.87 10.11
N SER A 841 25.03 -0.57 8.98
CA SER A 841 23.69 0.05 8.96
C SER A 841 22.57 -0.98 8.88
N GLY A 842 22.87 -2.17 8.34
CA GLY A 842 21.92 -3.26 8.23
C GLY A 842 22.59 -4.52 7.70
N VAL A 843 21.93 -5.66 7.88
CA VAL A 843 22.29 -6.91 7.20
C VAL A 843 21.10 -7.30 6.36
N ILE A 844 21.32 -7.50 5.07
CA ILE A 844 20.28 -7.89 4.12
C ILE A 844 20.55 -9.27 3.56
N ARG A 845 19.47 -9.93 3.14
CA ARG A 845 19.49 -11.07 2.27
C ARG A 845 19.30 -10.62 0.83
N PHE A 846 20.11 -11.17 -0.07
CA PHE A 846 20.06 -10.89 -1.50
C PHE A 846 20.07 -12.20 -2.30
N HIS A 847 19.51 -12.15 -3.50
CA HIS A 847 19.56 -13.23 -4.47
C HIS A 847 20.46 -12.78 -5.63
N PRO A 848 21.53 -13.52 -5.96
CA PRO A 848 22.33 -13.21 -7.14
C PRO A 848 21.46 -13.36 -8.40
N GLN A 849 21.22 -12.26 -9.12
CA GLN A 849 20.62 -12.33 -10.44
C GLN A 849 21.72 -12.54 -11.46
N GLU A 850 21.84 -13.72 -12.08
CA GLU A 850 22.10 -13.87 -13.52
C GLU A 850 21.66 -15.27 -14.01
N PRO A 851 20.78 -15.37 -15.03
CA PRO A 851 20.57 -16.60 -15.78
C PRO A 851 21.75 -16.80 -16.75
N GLY A 852 22.70 -17.69 -16.44
CA GLY A 852 23.73 -18.07 -17.41
C GLY A 852 25.04 -18.63 -16.88
N GLU A 853 25.40 -18.42 -15.62
CA GLU A 853 26.62 -18.98 -15.06
C GLU A 853 26.35 -20.30 -14.31
N ALA A 854 27.12 -21.33 -14.65
CA ALA A 854 27.00 -22.65 -14.03
C ALA A 854 27.31 -22.54 -12.53
N ALA A 855 26.29 -22.84 -11.72
CA ALA A 855 26.40 -22.87 -10.28
C ALA A 855 27.46 -23.90 -9.86
N THR A 856 28.48 -23.45 -9.13
CA THR A 856 29.57 -24.29 -8.63
C THR A 856 29.20 -24.90 -7.28
N ALA A 857 28.48 -26.02 -7.34
CA ALA A 857 28.48 -27.14 -6.36
C ALA A 857 28.45 -26.79 -4.85
N SER A 858 27.75 -25.73 -4.44
CA SER A 858 27.42 -25.43 -3.04
C SER A 858 25.92 -25.07 -2.87
N ASP A 859 25.09 -25.46 -3.85
CA ASP A 859 23.74 -24.92 -4.10
C ASP A 859 22.60 -25.62 -3.34
N SER A 860 22.59 -25.57 -2.01
CA SER A 860 21.33 -25.83 -1.28
C SER A 860 20.52 -24.55 -1.01
N VAL A 861 21.14 -23.37 -1.18
CA VAL A 861 20.57 -22.08 -0.77
C VAL A 861 20.79 -21.05 -1.89
N ASN A 862 19.71 -20.67 -2.59
CA ASN A 862 19.74 -19.74 -3.74
C ASN A 862 19.83 -18.24 -3.32
N TRP A 863 20.46 -17.94 -2.18
CA TRP A 863 20.55 -16.60 -1.59
C TRP A 863 21.74 -16.48 -0.64
N GLY A 864 22.18 -15.23 -0.37
CA GLY A 864 23.23 -14.92 0.60
C GLY A 864 22.95 -13.66 1.41
N TYR A 865 23.77 -13.41 2.43
CA TYR A 865 23.81 -12.18 3.20
C TYR A 865 24.81 -11.18 2.62
N ALA A 866 24.41 -9.91 2.66
CA ALA A 866 25.28 -8.76 2.43
C ALA A 866 25.14 -7.78 3.60
N VAL A 867 26.24 -7.14 3.97
CA VAL A 867 26.26 -6.16 5.05
C VAL A 867 26.21 -4.76 4.45
N LEU A 868 25.21 -3.99 4.83
CA LEU A 868 25.11 -2.58 4.48
C LEU A 868 25.98 -1.77 5.43
N ILE A 869 26.78 -0.87 4.87
CA ILE A 869 27.75 -0.07 5.61
C ILE A 869 27.45 1.39 5.40
N ALA A 870 27.03 2.09 6.44
CA ALA A 870 26.87 3.53 6.40
C ALA A 870 27.99 4.21 7.18
N GLY A 871 28.33 5.43 6.77
CA GLY A 871 29.30 6.26 7.48
C GLY A 871 30.17 7.05 6.54
N ARG A 872 31.25 7.63 7.07
CA ARG A 872 32.13 8.51 6.30
C ARG A 872 33.41 7.79 5.88
N LEU A 873 33.55 7.59 4.57
CA LEU A 873 34.79 7.24 3.91
C LEU A 873 35.63 8.52 3.72
N ARG A 874 36.61 8.74 4.61
CA ARG A 874 37.46 9.94 4.60
C ARG A 874 38.60 9.85 3.62
#